data_AF-A0A9D9QA83-F1
#
_entry.id   AF-A0A9D9QA83-F1
#
_cell.length_a   1.000
_cell.length_b   1.000
_cell.length_c   1.000
_cell.angle_alpha   90.00
_cell.angle_beta   90.00
_cell.angle_gamma   90.00
#
_symmetry.space_group_name_H-M   'P 1'
#
loop_
_entity.id
_entity.type
_entity.pdbx_description
1 polymer ?
#
loop_
_entity_poly.entity_id
_entity_poly.type
_entity_poly.pdbx_seq_one_letter_code
_entity_poly.pdbx_strand_id
1 'polypeptide(L)'
;MKRLALAGLLIAILAGCAREVEPQVPTGKYPALTLTATLVESKTSLGASEGATTPVLWSDTDQIWVRSAAQEAGTPGNLFSTSESAITDGGKRAAFTGEAPSDGPYVAIYPYSAVSNSSSNTQLVFVLKGEQAYVPDSFDPASNVTAAAWASGTSFSMSNLFGLLRIKLTGTASVKKLVISDNNPDFKLWGTCRLAVKQDDNTLGDVQISNAEQGANTLTLTCPEAVTLSAEATSFYFVVPAGAFAKGFTCVLYDSNNAAVKSLTTETDCKIQRGCISDMQAIDPESVLFSGGEGTKANPWRIATPADVKQMDELINGDSSADYASGFYRQIRDINMQDTAFECIGKQSTAPFKGTYDGGGFTLGNLSPTPASNAAAGLFGYTDGATISNLNIDGYTNNGTSGNQGVIAGYSTGTTFSGIHINAVVDFVKCACGGVAGYVEGGSISDCSFEGFIHNEDSDTFQGITVVSCVGGIAGYLGNASIKNCTFKGNVTSKGEQLGGIVGQISQGTVENCQVLAGSTVTGDNYYVGGIAGEMLKGGTIKGCEVEADVICWYPGAGGIVGWLQNGDVLNCVVGSNSTIRSGLDQAGGIAAYVYWKDNAQTINIDNCAVYAKTVAANYSVGGIVGEFNPTSNSTVMNISNCAFIGGEIINAGYAKSGWTMIAGIVAWARMGSTSATLNIVNCISDPSVIRADFPQGTEADLAGFIGEQGGTNASVNICGSYTTLAKGRAVINGQREPASAYFNYAALVGLVNKTNFDHVYYINSLPALGKANSGTSVECLALPVQGMVDGTLLGYLNAFRNSYSGPLTLRAWVSGPNGYPVFDGIAANPSTGKNKPLRVSLIGDSLSSFDGYAPHGYNSSKAPNGYRCHYPSTDGNVTSAAQTYWYMLTYEYLSNAVWDTNLAFSGTAVTRCTDTSNSSSYWYDQDFNARYIENGGLGSPDIVLINGGANDWAHNCYYMLGNVKLERYPSGTPHRPGDAAMNAVYAVADACQTLDEAKNLPDGTFVEAYVKLVKMISLQYPHVKIVVIIHDTLTPDVEEVLLHIADHYSNCRAVDLYAVNGFNDLGWNFEYISQGYQPNMPKHDFDWSNIYTTGDLRRNSSDHYSATAMRFIAEKIYNELGSWLEDYSYNESGNGSISNFDNNNGAW
;
A
#
# COMPACT_ATOMS: atom_id res chain seq x y z
N MET A 1 51.48 -36.19 -38.53
CA MET A 1 52.66 -36.25 -37.62
C MET A 1 52.12 -36.30 -36.20
N LYS A 2 52.24 -37.31 -35.32
CA LYS A 2 52.81 -38.67 -35.21
C LYS A 2 51.71 -39.46 -34.44
N ARG A 3 51.09 -40.51 -35.00
CA ARG A 3 51.40 -41.96 -34.85
C ARG A 3 51.32 -42.46 -33.39
N LEU A 4 50.30 -43.25 -33.01
CA LEU A 4 50.08 -44.72 -33.17
C LEU A 4 50.46 -45.49 -31.88
N ALA A 5 49.69 -46.55 -31.57
CA ALA A 5 49.70 -47.47 -30.40
C ALA A 5 48.75 -47.01 -29.26
N LEU A 6 47.73 -47.76 -28.84
CA LEU A 6 47.70 -49.20 -28.59
C LEU A 6 46.27 -49.75 -28.80
N ALA A 7 46.07 -50.48 -29.90
CA ALA A 7 44.95 -51.39 -30.09
C ALA A 7 45.47 -52.82 -29.82
N GLY A 8 44.70 -53.62 -29.08
CA GLY A 8 44.84 -55.07 -29.02
C GLY A 8 45.37 -55.63 -27.70
N LEU A 9 44.47 -55.97 -26.77
CA LEU A 9 44.42 -57.28 -26.09
C LEU A 9 43.13 -57.37 -25.24
N LEU A 10 42.62 -58.61 -25.08
CA LEU A 10 41.39 -59.03 -24.41
C LEU A 10 40.07 -58.95 -25.21
N ILE A 11 40.01 -59.72 -26.30
CA ILE A 11 38.83 -60.57 -26.56
C ILE A 11 39.36 -61.99 -26.81
N ALA A 12 39.51 -62.75 -25.73
CA ALA A 12 39.61 -64.21 -25.77
C ALA A 12 39.17 -64.74 -24.40
N ILE A 13 38.21 -65.69 -24.43
CA ILE A 13 37.75 -66.56 -23.32
C ILE A 13 36.79 -65.82 -22.37
N LEU A 14 35.46 -65.95 -22.45
CA LEU A 14 34.67 -67.19 -22.39
C LEU A 14 33.46 -67.13 -23.33
N ALA A 15 33.64 -67.63 -24.55
CA ALA A 15 32.58 -68.36 -25.21
C ALA A 15 32.38 -69.66 -24.41
N GLY A 16 31.53 -69.59 -23.39
CA GLY A 16 30.95 -70.78 -22.77
C GLY A 16 29.95 -71.35 -23.75
N CYS A 17 30.39 -72.37 -24.49
CA CYS A 17 29.62 -73.10 -25.48
C CYS A 17 28.22 -73.50 -24.98
N ALA A 18 27.19 -72.69 -25.27
CA ALA A 18 25.89 -73.24 -25.59
C ALA A 18 25.98 -73.62 -27.07
N ARG A 19 26.43 -74.86 -27.29
CA ARG A 19 26.35 -75.53 -28.58
C ARG A 19 24.90 -75.38 -29.04
N GLU A 20 24.63 -74.62 -30.10
CA GLU A 20 23.38 -74.73 -30.86
C GLU A 20 23.33 -76.18 -31.35
N VAL A 21 22.68 -77.03 -30.55
CA VAL A 21 22.23 -78.32 -31.01
C VAL A 21 20.95 -77.98 -31.76
N GLU A 22 21.05 -77.82 -33.08
CA GLU A 22 19.88 -77.95 -33.95
C GLU A 22 19.12 -79.20 -33.49
N PRO A 23 17.83 -79.09 -33.10
CA PRO A 23 17.04 -80.25 -32.76
C PRO A 23 17.00 -81.17 -33.99
N GLN A 24 17.80 -82.23 -33.96
CA GLN A 24 17.83 -83.23 -35.02
C GLN A 24 16.45 -83.89 -35.09
N VAL A 25 15.75 -83.63 -36.18
CA VAL A 25 14.46 -84.24 -36.51
C VAL A 25 14.69 -85.74 -36.75
N PRO A 26 14.06 -86.64 -36.00
CA PRO A 26 13.93 -88.03 -36.43
C PRO A 26 12.89 -88.07 -37.55
N THR A 27 13.30 -87.86 -38.80
CA THR A 27 12.40 -87.97 -39.96
C THR A 27 11.93 -89.41 -40.10
N GLY A 28 10.61 -89.63 -40.12
CA GLY A 28 9.99 -90.91 -40.44
C GLY A 28 9.48 -91.76 -39.26
N LYS A 29 9.41 -91.22 -38.02
CA LYS A 29 8.89 -91.95 -36.84
C LYS A 29 7.35 -91.80 -36.67
N TYR A 30 6.75 -90.74 -37.21
CA TYR A 30 5.33 -90.41 -37.03
C TYR A 30 4.66 -90.00 -38.35
N PRO A 31 3.31 -90.11 -38.48
CA PRO A 31 2.63 -89.67 -39.70
C PRO A 31 2.73 -88.16 -39.90
N ALA A 32 2.68 -87.74 -41.17
CA ALA A 32 2.50 -86.33 -41.51
C ALA A 32 1.11 -85.87 -41.06
N LEU A 33 1.07 -84.78 -40.30
CA LEU A 33 -0.14 -84.18 -39.74
C LEU A 33 -0.25 -82.74 -40.21
N THR A 34 -1.45 -82.33 -40.60
CA THR A 34 -1.76 -80.92 -40.90
C THR A 34 -2.65 -80.37 -39.80
N LEU A 35 -2.16 -79.34 -39.12
CA LEU A 35 -2.82 -78.67 -38.01
C LEU A 35 -3.12 -77.23 -38.39
N THR A 36 -4.36 -76.79 -38.23
CA THR A 36 -4.82 -75.45 -38.56
C THR A 36 -4.84 -74.59 -37.29
N ALA A 37 -3.93 -73.62 -37.23
CA ALA A 37 -3.88 -72.65 -36.15
C ALA A 37 -4.81 -71.47 -36.48
N THR A 38 -5.74 -71.17 -35.58
CA THR A 38 -6.46 -69.90 -35.54
C THR A 38 -5.85 -69.05 -34.44
N LEU A 39 -5.59 -67.78 -34.70
CA LEU A 39 -5.25 -66.85 -33.62
C LEU A 39 -6.56 -66.37 -32.96
N VAL A 40 -6.80 -66.71 -31.69
CA VAL A 40 -8.05 -66.34 -30.97
C VAL A 40 -8.07 -64.85 -30.69
N GLU A 41 -7.03 -64.42 -30.04
CA GLU A 41 -6.51 -63.09 -30.15
C GLU A 41 -5.52 -63.22 -31.29
N SER A 42 -5.84 -62.67 -32.45
CA SER A 42 -4.79 -62.32 -33.40
C SER A 42 -3.56 -61.75 -32.66
N LYS A 43 -2.40 -61.65 -33.30
CA LYS A 43 -1.43 -60.62 -32.88
C LYS A 43 -2.05 -59.18 -32.86
N THR A 44 -3.36 -58.99 -33.11
CA THR A 44 -3.97 -57.86 -33.83
C THR A 44 -5.37 -57.44 -33.35
N SER A 45 -5.73 -57.73 -32.10
CA SER A 45 -6.94 -57.18 -31.48
C SER A 45 -6.63 -57.01 -30.00
N LEU A 46 -5.75 -56.08 -29.73
CA LEU A 46 -5.53 -55.58 -28.40
C LEU A 46 -6.40 -54.33 -28.33
N GLY A 47 -7.56 -54.44 -27.69
CA GLY A 47 -8.61 -53.42 -27.76
C GLY A 47 -8.11 -52.03 -27.35
N ALA A 48 -8.15 -51.10 -28.30
CA ALA A 48 -8.45 -49.70 -28.00
C ALA A 48 -9.84 -49.42 -28.57
N SER A 49 -10.63 -48.62 -27.87
CA SER A 49 -12.00 -48.24 -28.23
C SER A 49 -12.15 -47.46 -29.54
N GLU A 50 -11.08 -47.26 -30.33
CA GLU A 50 -11.11 -46.46 -31.55
C GLU A 50 -10.24 -47.06 -32.68
N GLY A 51 -10.90 -47.71 -33.64
CA GLY A 51 -10.77 -47.36 -35.06
C GLY A 51 -9.56 -47.82 -35.91
N ALA A 52 -8.42 -48.25 -35.37
CA ALA A 52 -7.28 -48.67 -36.22
C ALA A 52 -6.61 -49.95 -35.73
N THR A 53 -6.82 -51.06 -36.48
CA THR A 53 -6.11 -52.33 -36.29
C THR A 53 -5.20 -52.58 -37.49
N THR A 54 -3.88 -52.53 -37.28
CA THR A 54 -2.89 -53.05 -38.24
C THR A 54 -2.55 -54.49 -37.86
N PRO A 55 -2.94 -55.49 -38.65
CA PRO A 55 -2.76 -56.87 -38.23
C PRO A 55 -1.41 -57.47 -38.62
N VAL A 56 -0.64 -57.97 -37.64
CA VAL A 56 0.38 -59.00 -37.85
C VAL A 56 -0.29 -60.37 -38.04
N LEU A 57 -0.32 -60.84 -39.27
CA LEU A 57 -0.96 -62.07 -39.70
C LEU A 57 0.05 -63.21 -39.78
N TRP A 58 -0.42 -64.45 -39.95
CA TRP A 58 0.45 -65.56 -40.34
C TRP A 58 1.12 -65.23 -41.69
N SER A 59 2.41 -65.51 -41.79
CA SER A 59 3.23 -65.43 -43.00
C SER A 59 3.65 -66.83 -43.46
N ASP A 60 4.01 -66.96 -44.74
CA ASP A 60 4.45 -68.21 -45.35
C ASP A 60 5.77 -68.75 -44.78
N THR A 61 6.52 -67.90 -44.05
CA THR A 61 7.75 -68.26 -43.34
C THR A 61 7.52 -68.67 -41.88
N ASP A 62 6.31 -68.56 -41.36
CA ASP A 62 6.04 -68.87 -39.96
C ASP A 62 6.18 -70.36 -39.66
N GLN A 63 6.71 -70.63 -38.47
CA GLN A 63 6.97 -71.97 -37.97
C GLN A 63 6.50 -72.08 -36.54
N ILE A 64 5.83 -73.19 -36.22
CA ILE A 64 5.38 -73.49 -34.87
C ILE A 64 6.06 -74.77 -34.36
N TRP A 65 6.32 -74.80 -33.07
CA TRP A 65 6.75 -75.99 -32.35
C TRP A 65 5.52 -76.72 -31.84
N VAL A 66 5.39 -78.02 -32.11
CA VAL A 66 4.25 -78.83 -31.67
C VAL A 66 4.74 -80.08 -30.94
N ARG A 67 4.11 -80.42 -29.82
CA ARG A 67 4.38 -81.65 -29.08
C ARG A 67 3.10 -82.36 -28.67
N SER A 68 3.08 -83.68 -28.80
CA SER A 68 2.01 -84.54 -28.31
C SER A 68 2.44 -85.25 -27.02
N ALA A 69 1.49 -85.47 -26.10
CA ALA A 69 1.71 -86.27 -24.90
C ALA A 69 2.06 -87.73 -25.20
N ALA A 70 1.72 -88.23 -26.39
CA ALA A 70 2.07 -89.58 -26.85
C ALA A 70 3.55 -89.72 -27.29
N GLN A 71 4.31 -88.61 -27.35
CA GLN A 71 5.76 -88.66 -27.60
C GLN A 71 6.53 -89.12 -26.36
N GLU A 72 7.58 -89.91 -26.56
CA GLU A 72 8.45 -90.40 -25.48
C GLU A 72 8.98 -89.26 -24.60
N ALA A 73 8.97 -89.45 -23.29
CA ALA A 73 9.50 -88.48 -22.34
C ALA A 73 10.97 -88.12 -22.67
N GLY A 74 11.29 -86.83 -22.73
CA GLY A 74 12.63 -86.34 -23.06
C GLY A 74 12.94 -86.18 -24.55
N THR A 75 12.04 -86.57 -25.46
CA THR A 75 12.16 -86.15 -26.87
C THR A 75 11.79 -84.67 -27.04
N PRO A 76 12.34 -83.94 -28.03
CA PRO A 76 11.86 -82.60 -28.36
C PRO A 76 10.52 -82.66 -29.09
N GLY A 77 9.78 -81.54 -29.11
CA GLY A 77 8.65 -81.35 -30.03
C GLY A 77 9.13 -81.11 -31.46
N ASN A 78 8.21 -81.23 -32.40
CA ASN A 78 8.49 -81.24 -33.83
C ASN A 78 8.20 -79.87 -34.46
N LEU A 79 8.94 -79.56 -35.53
CA LEU A 79 8.74 -78.38 -36.36
C LEU A 79 7.53 -78.59 -37.27
N PHE A 80 6.63 -77.62 -37.28
CA PHE A 80 5.57 -77.52 -38.26
C PHE A 80 5.70 -76.20 -39.02
N SER A 81 5.66 -76.26 -40.35
CA SER A 81 5.82 -75.10 -41.23
C SER A 81 4.53 -74.83 -42.01
N THR A 82 4.29 -73.58 -42.38
CA THR A 82 3.18 -73.18 -43.27
C THR A 82 3.69 -72.78 -44.65
N SER A 83 2.79 -72.33 -45.52
CA SER A 83 3.10 -71.77 -46.84
C SER A 83 2.03 -70.76 -47.24
N GLU A 84 2.29 -69.90 -48.21
CA GLU A 84 1.34 -68.88 -48.66
C GLU A 84 -0.05 -69.46 -49.00
N SER A 85 -0.08 -70.60 -49.69
CA SER A 85 -1.33 -71.29 -50.08
C SER A 85 -2.11 -71.91 -48.90
N ALA A 86 -1.44 -72.11 -47.76
CA ALA A 86 -2.02 -72.68 -46.55
C ALA A 86 -2.58 -71.60 -45.60
N ILE A 87 -2.40 -70.32 -45.95
CA ILE A 87 -2.87 -69.17 -45.18
C ILE A 87 -4.23 -68.73 -45.72
N THR A 88 -5.19 -68.60 -44.81
CA THR A 88 -6.60 -68.31 -45.13
C THR A 88 -7.16 -67.26 -44.16
N ASP A 89 -8.40 -66.83 -44.40
CA ASP A 89 -9.10 -65.84 -43.57
C ASP A 89 -8.31 -64.53 -43.40
N GLY A 90 -7.77 -64.05 -44.53
CA GLY A 90 -6.94 -62.84 -44.57
C GLY A 90 -5.73 -62.91 -43.65
N GLY A 91 -5.12 -64.10 -43.48
CA GLY A 91 -3.92 -64.29 -42.66
C GLY A 91 -4.17 -64.69 -41.20
N LYS A 92 -5.43 -64.77 -40.76
CA LYS A 92 -5.81 -65.13 -39.38
C LYS A 92 -5.75 -66.63 -39.09
N ARG A 93 -5.77 -67.44 -40.16
CA ARG A 93 -5.69 -68.89 -40.10
C ARG A 93 -4.57 -69.40 -40.98
N ALA A 94 -3.78 -70.32 -40.47
CA ALA A 94 -2.75 -70.99 -41.26
C ALA A 94 -2.76 -72.49 -40.96
N ALA A 95 -2.73 -73.29 -42.02
CA ALA A 95 -2.47 -74.72 -41.91
C ALA A 95 -0.94 -74.94 -41.86
N PHE A 96 -0.52 -75.68 -40.85
CA PHE A 96 0.87 -76.03 -40.59
C PHE A 96 1.04 -77.54 -40.74
N THR A 97 2.07 -77.96 -41.46
CA THR A 97 2.36 -79.37 -41.72
C THR A 97 3.69 -79.78 -41.07
N GLY A 98 3.68 -80.93 -40.41
CA GLY A 98 4.84 -81.52 -39.72
C GLY A 98 4.54 -82.97 -39.32
N GLU A 99 5.51 -83.65 -38.72
CA GLU A 99 5.33 -85.01 -38.19
C GLU A 99 4.91 -84.95 -36.71
N ALA A 100 3.88 -85.69 -36.29
CA ALA A 100 3.53 -85.88 -34.87
C ALA A 100 2.66 -87.14 -34.69
N PRO A 101 2.61 -87.75 -33.49
CA PRO A 101 1.59 -88.77 -33.18
C PRO A 101 0.19 -88.26 -33.51
N SER A 102 -0.72 -89.16 -33.95
CA SER A 102 -2.12 -88.81 -34.22
C SER A 102 -2.96 -88.56 -32.96
N ASP A 103 -2.48 -89.03 -31.81
CA ASP A 103 -3.16 -88.94 -30.52
C ASP A 103 -2.65 -87.73 -29.74
N GLY A 104 -3.57 -86.85 -29.30
CA GLY A 104 -3.27 -85.75 -28.38
C GLY A 104 -3.22 -86.21 -26.92
N PRO A 105 -3.20 -85.30 -25.94
CA PRO A 105 -3.24 -83.83 -26.06
C PRO A 105 -1.97 -83.24 -26.67
N TYR A 106 -2.13 -82.13 -27.37
CA TYR A 106 -1.06 -81.38 -28.00
C TYR A 106 -0.81 -80.04 -27.32
N VAL A 107 0.43 -79.58 -27.43
CA VAL A 107 0.84 -78.21 -27.12
C VAL A 107 1.56 -77.62 -28.31
N ALA A 108 1.37 -76.32 -28.53
CA ALA A 108 2.07 -75.59 -29.58
C ALA A 108 2.65 -74.26 -29.06
N ILE A 109 3.79 -73.84 -29.61
CA ILE A 109 4.42 -72.53 -29.38
C ILE A 109 4.77 -71.90 -30.71
N TYR A 110 4.58 -70.58 -30.79
CA TYR A 110 5.10 -69.73 -31.84
C TYR A 110 5.88 -68.54 -31.24
N PRO A 111 6.98 -68.09 -31.88
CA PRO A 111 7.65 -68.73 -33.01
C PRO A 111 8.38 -70.00 -32.58
N TYR A 112 8.60 -70.93 -33.51
CA TYR A 112 9.38 -72.16 -33.26
C TYR A 112 10.73 -71.85 -32.60
N SER A 113 11.39 -70.77 -33.00
CA SER A 113 12.68 -70.33 -32.45
C SER A 113 12.64 -69.86 -30.99
N ALA A 114 11.46 -69.59 -30.41
CA ALA A 114 11.36 -69.10 -29.02
C ALA A 114 11.38 -70.24 -28.00
N VAL A 115 11.14 -71.48 -28.41
CA VAL A 115 11.00 -72.64 -27.52
C VAL A 115 12.34 -73.20 -27.08
N SER A 116 12.44 -73.59 -25.81
CA SER A 116 13.57 -74.34 -25.27
C SER A 116 13.36 -75.86 -25.46
N ASN A 117 14.45 -76.59 -25.70
CA ASN A 117 14.48 -78.06 -25.71
C ASN A 117 14.04 -78.70 -24.38
N SER A 118 13.98 -77.92 -23.29
CA SER A 118 13.43 -78.36 -22.00
C SER A 118 11.90 -78.31 -21.92
N SER A 119 11.23 -77.86 -22.97
CA SER A 119 9.76 -77.82 -23.03
C SER A 119 9.19 -79.23 -23.07
N SER A 120 8.13 -79.44 -22.29
CA SER A 120 7.39 -80.69 -22.22
C SER A 120 5.90 -80.43 -22.46
N ASN A 121 5.13 -81.51 -22.44
CA ASN A 121 3.68 -81.41 -22.63
C ASN A 121 2.95 -80.80 -21.42
N THR A 122 3.58 -80.75 -20.23
CA THR A 122 3.01 -80.19 -19.00
C THR A 122 3.64 -78.86 -18.59
N GLN A 123 4.80 -78.52 -19.16
CA GLN A 123 5.49 -77.26 -18.90
C GLN A 123 6.20 -76.76 -20.15
N LEU A 124 5.78 -75.61 -20.64
CA LEU A 124 6.41 -74.92 -21.76
C LEU A 124 7.53 -74.00 -21.23
N VAL A 125 8.69 -74.02 -21.87
CA VAL A 125 9.85 -73.20 -21.52
C VAL A 125 10.30 -72.42 -22.75
N PHE A 126 10.37 -71.09 -22.63
CA PHE A 126 10.73 -70.19 -23.73
C PHE A 126 11.42 -68.94 -23.17
N VAL A 127 11.89 -68.04 -24.04
CA VAL A 127 12.61 -66.83 -23.61
C VAL A 127 11.87 -65.58 -24.10
N LEU A 128 11.63 -64.63 -23.18
CA LEU A 128 11.31 -63.24 -23.53
C LEU A 128 12.63 -62.45 -23.60
N LYS A 129 12.87 -61.77 -24.72
CA LYS A 129 14.13 -61.06 -24.98
C LYS A 129 14.18 -59.72 -24.25
N GLY A 130 15.37 -59.37 -23.74
CA GLY A 130 15.67 -58.07 -23.13
C GLY A 130 15.92 -56.93 -24.13
N GLU A 131 16.16 -57.29 -25.39
CA GLU A 131 16.28 -56.36 -26.52
C GLU A 131 15.26 -56.75 -27.59
N GLN A 132 14.46 -55.78 -28.00
CA GLN A 132 13.41 -55.91 -29.01
C GLN A 132 13.68 -54.93 -30.15
N ALA A 133 13.30 -55.29 -31.37
CA ALA A 133 13.42 -54.41 -32.52
C ALA A 133 12.18 -53.51 -32.64
N TYR A 134 12.39 -52.22 -32.93
CA TYR A 134 11.31 -51.36 -33.38
C TYR A 134 10.76 -51.86 -34.72
N VAL A 135 9.44 -52.02 -34.78
CA VAL A 135 8.71 -52.34 -36.00
C VAL A 135 7.69 -51.22 -36.20
N PRO A 136 7.69 -50.50 -37.34
CA PRO A 136 6.69 -49.48 -37.61
C PRO A 136 5.27 -50.02 -37.42
N ASP A 137 4.47 -49.29 -36.65
CA ASP A 137 3.06 -49.60 -36.34
C ASP A 137 2.80 -51.00 -35.76
N SER A 138 3.83 -51.64 -35.18
CA SER A 138 3.77 -53.00 -34.66
C SER A 138 4.83 -53.25 -33.57
N PHE A 139 4.88 -54.45 -33.03
CA PHE A 139 5.89 -54.94 -32.08
C PHE A 139 6.85 -55.93 -32.76
N ASP A 140 7.96 -56.25 -32.08
CA ASP A 140 8.91 -57.28 -32.51
C ASP A 140 8.26 -58.68 -32.52
N PRO A 141 8.01 -59.28 -33.70
CA PRO A 141 7.35 -60.57 -33.80
C PRO A 141 8.17 -61.72 -33.18
N ALA A 142 9.50 -61.56 -33.05
CA ALA A 142 10.35 -62.56 -32.40
C ALA A 142 10.27 -62.52 -30.86
N SER A 143 9.65 -61.48 -30.30
CA SER A 143 9.53 -61.27 -28.85
C SER A 143 8.11 -61.54 -28.32
N ASN A 144 7.10 -61.60 -29.20
CA ASN A 144 5.73 -61.96 -28.80
C ASN A 144 5.44 -63.45 -28.99
N VAL A 145 5.59 -64.22 -27.92
CA VAL A 145 5.35 -65.66 -27.90
C VAL A 145 3.85 -65.95 -27.75
N THR A 146 3.33 -66.81 -28.61
CA THR A 146 1.96 -67.34 -28.49
C THR A 146 2.02 -68.85 -28.25
N ALA A 147 1.02 -69.39 -27.55
CA ALA A 147 0.94 -70.83 -27.31
C ALA A 147 -0.49 -71.35 -27.34
N ALA A 148 -0.62 -72.66 -27.48
CA ALA A 148 -1.89 -73.39 -27.38
C ALA A 148 -1.69 -74.71 -26.66
N ALA A 149 -2.76 -75.18 -26.02
CA ALA A 149 -2.91 -76.54 -25.54
C ALA A 149 -4.30 -77.04 -25.94
N TRP A 150 -4.40 -78.24 -26.51
CA TRP A 150 -5.69 -78.81 -26.90
C TRP A 150 -5.70 -80.34 -26.85
N ALA A 151 -6.85 -80.91 -26.52
CA ALA A 151 -6.97 -82.35 -26.26
C ALA A 151 -6.89 -83.22 -27.52
N SER A 152 -7.56 -82.84 -28.61
CA SER A 152 -7.59 -83.61 -29.86
C SER A 152 -8.14 -82.78 -31.03
N GLY A 153 -7.97 -83.28 -32.26
CA GLY A 153 -8.42 -82.60 -33.49
C GLY A 153 -7.32 -81.82 -34.20
N THR A 154 -7.62 -81.39 -35.44
CA THR A 154 -6.67 -80.72 -36.34
C THR A 154 -6.80 -79.20 -36.34
N SER A 155 -7.66 -78.61 -35.52
CA SER A 155 -7.82 -77.15 -35.42
C SER A 155 -7.67 -76.71 -33.98
N PHE A 156 -6.89 -75.65 -33.76
CA PHE A 156 -6.57 -75.16 -32.43
C PHE A 156 -6.35 -73.64 -32.44
N SER A 157 -6.21 -73.11 -31.24
CA SER A 157 -6.35 -71.70 -30.94
C SER A 157 -5.13 -71.19 -30.19
N MET A 158 -4.31 -70.33 -30.81
CA MET A 158 -3.13 -69.75 -30.19
C MET A 158 -3.49 -68.47 -29.43
N SER A 159 -2.96 -68.32 -28.22
CA SER A 159 -3.17 -67.16 -27.35
C SER A 159 -1.84 -66.44 -27.09
N ASN A 160 -1.87 -65.10 -27.01
CA ASN A 160 -0.69 -64.32 -26.63
C ASN A 160 -0.31 -64.64 -25.18
N LEU A 161 0.98 -64.71 -24.87
CA LEU A 161 1.44 -64.97 -23.50
C LEU A 161 1.77 -63.69 -22.72
N PHE A 162 1.94 -62.58 -23.45
CA PHE A 162 2.37 -61.26 -22.95
C PHE A 162 1.36 -60.16 -23.30
N GLY A 163 1.55 -58.96 -22.76
CA GLY A 163 0.82 -57.75 -23.14
C GLY A 163 1.74 -56.76 -23.86
N LEU A 164 1.15 -55.72 -24.46
CA LEU A 164 1.90 -54.64 -25.12
C LEU A 164 1.78 -53.33 -24.36
N LEU A 165 2.92 -52.65 -24.17
CA LEU A 165 2.97 -51.26 -23.74
C LEU A 165 3.22 -50.38 -24.98
N ARG A 166 2.31 -49.45 -25.27
CA ARG A 166 2.44 -48.51 -26.40
C ARG A 166 2.82 -47.12 -25.92
N ILE A 167 3.98 -46.63 -26.39
CA ILE A 167 4.47 -45.28 -26.16
C ILE A 167 4.29 -44.47 -27.45
N LYS A 168 3.64 -43.30 -27.37
CA LYS A 168 3.40 -42.42 -28.52
C LYS A 168 4.28 -41.19 -28.44
N LEU A 169 5.04 -40.90 -29.50
CA LEU A 169 5.96 -39.75 -29.56
C LEU A 169 5.63 -38.82 -30.73
N THR A 170 5.66 -37.51 -30.50
CA THR A 170 5.56 -36.44 -31.53
C THR A 170 6.84 -35.59 -31.52
N GLY A 171 7.02 -34.62 -32.41
CA GLY A 171 8.17 -33.67 -32.39
C GLY A 171 9.09 -33.82 -33.60
N THR A 172 10.31 -33.25 -33.57
CA THR A 172 11.28 -33.36 -34.70
C THR A 172 12.54 -34.17 -34.38
N ALA A 173 12.66 -34.69 -33.16
CA ALA A 173 13.81 -35.46 -32.72
C ALA A 173 13.97 -36.78 -33.50
N SER A 174 15.22 -37.25 -33.60
CA SER A 174 15.55 -38.56 -34.18
C SER A 174 15.84 -39.59 -33.09
N VAL A 175 14.99 -40.60 -32.96
CA VAL A 175 15.02 -41.62 -31.89
C VAL A 175 15.76 -42.87 -32.35
N LYS A 176 16.82 -43.25 -31.64
CA LYS A 176 17.61 -44.46 -31.96
C LYS A 176 17.27 -45.67 -31.09
N LYS A 177 16.91 -45.44 -29.82
CA LYS A 177 16.47 -46.49 -28.90
C LYS A 177 15.62 -45.92 -27.77
N LEU A 178 14.74 -46.76 -27.23
CA LEU A 178 13.97 -46.49 -26.02
C LEU A 178 14.31 -47.57 -24.99
N VAL A 179 14.46 -47.20 -23.72
CA VAL A 179 14.74 -48.13 -22.63
C VAL A 179 13.69 -47.96 -21.55
N ILE A 180 12.93 -48.99 -21.24
CA ILE A 180 12.02 -49.01 -20.09
C ILE A 180 12.64 -49.76 -18.93
N SER A 181 12.38 -49.31 -17.71
CA SER A 181 12.84 -49.91 -16.46
C SER A 181 11.68 -49.99 -15.48
N ASP A 182 11.41 -51.16 -14.89
CA ASP A 182 10.48 -51.26 -13.77
C ASP A 182 11.09 -50.52 -12.56
N ASN A 183 10.29 -49.67 -11.92
CA ASN A 183 10.68 -48.92 -10.73
C ASN A 183 10.86 -49.83 -9.50
N ASN A 184 10.41 -51.08 -9.57
CA ASN A 184 10.79 -52.17 -8.68
C ASN A 184 12.01 -52.92 -9.24
N PRO A 185 13.22 -52.75 -8.67
CA PRO A 185 14.45 -53.35 -9.19
C PRO A 185 14.46 -54.89 -9.13
N ASP A 186 13.59 -55.48 -8.31
CA ASP A 186 13.47 -56.93 -8.15
C ASP A 186 12.57 -57.58 -9.22
N PHE A 187 11.71 -56.79 -9.89
CA PHE A 187 10.83 -57.30 -10.94
C PHE A 187 11.60 -57.58 -12.23
N LYS A 188 11.22 -58.63 -12.96
CA LYS A 188 11.91 -59.08 -14.19
C LYS A 188 11.02 -58.84 -15.40
N LEU A 189 11.46 -57.97 -16.30
CA LEU A 189 10.75 -57.68 -17.55
C LEU A 189 11.06 -58.68 -18.67
N TRP A 190 12.16 -59.43 -18.55
CA TRP A 190 12.58 -60.40 -19.56
C TRP A 190 13.40 -61.54 -18.95
N GLY A 191 13.55 -62.64 -19.68
CA GLY A 191 14.32 -63.80 -19.27
C GLY A 191 13.67 -65.13 -19.62
N THR A 192 14.08 -66.19 -18.94
CA THR A 192 13.52 -67.55 -19.14
C THR A 192 12.13 -67.64 -18.54
N CYS A 193 11.16 -67.90 -19.41
CA CYS A 193 9.75 -68.03 -19.10
C CYS A 193 9.36 -69.50 -18.93
N ARG A 194 8.56 -69.81 -17.92
CA ARG A 194 7.94 -71.12 -17.68
C ARG A 194 6.44 -70.96 -17.60
N LEU A 195 5.73 -71.76 -18.38
CA LEU A 195 4.28 -71.78 -18.44
C LEU A 195 3.78 -73.18 -18.12
N ALA A 196 2.99 -73.31 -17.06
CA ALA A 196 2.33 -74.56 -16.74
C ALA A 196 1.18 -74.82 -17.74
N VAL A 197 1.10 -76.03 -18.27
CA VAL A 197 0.02 -76.46 -19.16
C VAL A 197 -0.91 -77.41 -18.41
N LYS A 198 -2.20 -77.08 -18.40
CA LYS A 198 -3.24 -77.95 -17.86
C LYS A 198 -3.94 -78.64 -19.02
N GLN A 199 -3.62 -79.92 -19.20
CA GLN A 199 -4.12 -80.67 -20.36
C GLN A 199 -5.58 -81.07 -20.21
N ASP A 200 -6.07 -81.23 -18.97
CA ASP A 200 -7.41 -81.71 -18.68
C ASP A 200 -8.51 -80.67 -18.96
N ASP A 201 -8.15 -79.38 -19.07
CA ASP A 201 -9.08 -78.26 -19.28
C ASP A 201 -8.80 -77.46 -20.57
N ASN A 202 -7.81 -77.87 -21.38
CA ASN A 202 -7.31 -77.12 -22.55
C ASN A 202 -6.89 -75.68 -22.24
N THR A 203 -6.35 -75.41 -21.05
CA THR A 203 -5.94 -74.05 -20.65
C THR A 203 -4.44 -73.90 -20.43
N LEU A 204 -3.97 -72.66 -20.62
CA LEU A 204 -2.62 -72.22 -20.32
C LEU A 204 -2.61 -71.46 -19.00
N GLY A 205 -1.64 -71.74 -18.13
CA GLY A 205 -1.45 -71.00 -16.87
C GLY A 205 -0.86 -69.60 -17.05
N ASP A 206 -0.35 -69.07 -15.94
CA ASP A 206 0.42 -67.82 -15.93
C ASP A 206 1.89 -68.07 -16.29
N VAL A 207 2.51 -67.08 -16.95
CA VAL A 207 3.93 -67.14 -17.28
C VAL A 207 4.74 -66.74 -16.05
N GLN A 208 5.65 -67.61 -15.63
CA GLN A 208 6.63 -67.33 -14.58
C GLN A 208 7.97 -66.99 -15.21
N ILE A 209 8.55 -65.85 -14.86
CA ILE A 209 9.82 -65.38 -15.42
C ILE A 209 10.93 -65.55 -14.40
N SER A 210 12.02 -66.19 -14.82
CA SER A 210 13.24 -66.32 -14.04
C SER A 210 14.41 -65.75 -14.83
N ASN A 211 15.16 -64.81 -14.25
CA ASN A 211 16.41 -64.33 -14.81
C ASN A 211 17.39 -63.98 -13.67
N ALA A 212 18.58 -64.58 -13.72
CA ALA A 212 19.64 -64.35 -12.74
C ALA A 212 20.54 -63.17 -13.10
N GLU A 213 20.39 -62.59 -14.29
CA GLU A 213 21.22 -61.48 -14.76
C GLU A 213 20.82 -60.14 -14.13
N GLN A 214 21.85 -59.34 -13.82
CA GLN A 214 21.70 -58.00 -13.28
C GLN A 214 21.13 -57.06 -14.37
N GLY A 215 20.13 -56.23 -14.04
CA GLY A 215 19.48 -55.33 -15.01
C GLY A 215 18.27 -55.93 -15.76
N ALA A 216 17.83 -57.14 -15.40
CA ALA A 216 16.65 -57.76 -15.99
C ALA A 216 15.30 -57.06 -15.66
N ASN A 217 15.32 -56.00 -14.86
CA ASN A 217 14.21 -55.06 -14.69
C ASN A 217 14.16 -53.99 -15.80
N THR A 218 15.06 -54.03 -16.79
CA THR A 218 15.14 -53.10 -17.91
C THR A 218 14.95 -53.81 -19.25
N LEU A 219 14.25 -53.17 -20.19
CA LEU A 219 13.94 -53.69 -21.52
C LEU A 219 14.24 -52.62 -22.57
N THR A 220 14.98 -52.98 -23.62
CA THR A 220 15.41 -52.04 -24.67
C THR A 220 14.65 -52.30 -25.97
N LEU A 221 14.15 -51.24 -26.59
CA LEU A 221 13.62 -51.22 -27.95
C LEU A 221 14.59 -50.46 -28.87
N THR A 222 15.26 -51.17 -29.77
CA THR A 222 16.28 -50.62 -30.66
C THR A 222 15.69 -50.32 -32.03
N CYS A 223 15.93 -49.12 -32.55
CA CYS A 223 15.54 -48.73 -33.91
C CYS A 223 16.67 -49.07 -34.90
N PRO A 224 16.45 -49.98 -35.88
CA PRO A 224 17.49 -50.35 -36.85
C PRO A 224 18.05 -49.12 -37.58
N GLU A 225 17.15 -48.25 -38.03
CA GLU A 225 17.42 -46.87 -38.46
C GLU A 225 16.79 -45.91 -37.47
N ALA A 226 17.39 -44.73 -37.26
CA ALA A 226 16.84 -43.76 -36.32
C ALA A 226 15.49 -43.23 -36.85
N VAL A 227 14.46 -43.23 -36.00
CA VAL A 227 13.11 -42.82 -36.36
C VAL A 227 12.99 -41.31 -36.18
N THR A 228 12.72 -40.59 -37.25
CA THR A 228 12.48 -39.14 -37.19
C THR A 228 11.02 -38.90 -36.84
N LEU A 229 10.77 -38.18 -35.74
CA LEU A 229 9.42 -37.88 -35.29
C LEU A 229 8.76 -36.81 -36.18
N SER A 230 7.45 -36.66 -36.05
CA SER A 230 6.68 -35.60 -36.72
C SER A 230 5.58 -35.03 -35.81
N ALA A 231 4.76 -34.11 -36.35
CA ALA A 231 3.55 -33.66 -35.70
C ALA A 231 2.51 -34.78 -35.52
N GLU A 232 2.53 -35.81 -36.36
CA GLU A 232 1.73 -37.02 -36.16
C GLU A 232 2.43 -37.98 -35.19
N ALA A 233 1.67 -38.50 -34.22
CA ALA A 233 2.21 -39.35 -33.17
C ALA A 233 2.69 -40.70 -33.72
N THR A 234 3.98 -40.97 -33.55
CA THR A 234 4.62 -42.26 -33.88
C THR A 234 4.50 -43.21 -32.69
N SER A 235 4.01 -44.43 -32.92
CA SER A 235 3.82 -45.44 -31.86
C SER A 235 5.00 -46.41 -31.75
N PHE A 236 5.43 -46.69 -30.53
CA PHE A 236 6.48 -47.64 -30.16
C PHE A 236 5.90 -48.71 -29.23
N TYR A 237 6.11 -49.98 -29.55
CA TYR A 237 5.47 -51.09 -28.83
C TYR A 237 6.53 -51.96 -28.13
N PHE A 238 6.32 -52.21 -26.84
CA PHE A 238 7.11 -53.16 -26.05
C PHE A 238 6.27 -54.38 -25.70
N VAL A 239 6.83 -55.58 -25.90
CA VAL A 239 6.25 -56.82 -25.40
C VAL A 239 6.69 -57.01 -23.95
N VAL A 240 5.74 -57.00 -23.01
CA VAL A 240 6.01 -57.05 -21.57
C VAL A 240 5.13 -58.08 -20.84
N PRO A 241 5.55 -58.57 -19.66
CA PRO A 241 4.74 -59.48 -18.87
C PRO A 241 3.37 -58.90 -18.49
N ALA A 242 2.35 -59.75 -18.33
CA ALA A 242 1.08 -59.30 -17.76
C ALA A 242 1.31 -58.91 -16.28
N GLY A 243 0.70 -57.81 -15.83
CA GLY A 243 0.87 -57.25 -14.48
C GLY A 243 2.19 -56.50 -14.24
N ALA A 244 2.93 -56.12 -15.30
CA ALA A 244 4.36 -55.78 -15.22
C ALA A 244 4.78 -54.46 -14.55
N PHE A 245 3.91 -53.61 -13.97
CA PHE A 245 4.37 -52.31 -13.43
C PHE A 245 3.57 -51.85 -12.20
N ALA A 246 3.63 -52.61 -11.10
CA ALA A 246 2.91 -52.27 -9.87
C ALA A 246 3.37 -50.97 -9.19
N LYS A 247 4.61 -50.51 -9.47
CA LYS A 247 5.19 -49.24 -8.99
C LYS A 247 5.44 -48.23 -10.13
N GLY A 248 4.79 -48.46 -11.27
CA GLY A 248 5.11 -47.75 -12.51
C GLY A 248 6.47 -48.14 -13.09
N PHE A 249 6.93 -47.37 -14.07
CA PHE A 249 8.16 -47.59 -14.81
C PHE A 249 8.80 -46.28 -15.25
N THR A 250 10.09 -46.35 -15.56
CA THR A 250 10.86 -45.26 -16.15
C THR A 250 11.20 -45.59 -17.61
N CYS A 251 10.83 -44.72 -18.56
CA CYS A 251 11.21 -44.81 -19.97
C CYS A 251 12.23 -43.71 -20.32
N VAL A 252 13.38 -44.10 -20.87
CA VAL A 252 14.43 -43.17 -21.33
C VAL A 252 14.55 -43.25 -22.85
N LEU A 253 14.49 -42.10 -23.49
CA LEU A 253 14.64 -41.92 -24.94
C LEU A 253 16.08 -41.55 -25.27
N TYR A 254 16.64 -42.16 -26.31
CA TYR A 254 17.99 -41.86 -26.77
C TYR A 254 17.98 -41.44 -28.23
N ASP A 255 18.75 -40.40 -28.52
CA ASP A 255 18.92 -39.87 -29.87
C ASP A 255 19.88 -40.72 -30.73
N SER A 256 20.07 -40.29 -31.98
CA SER A 256 21.05 -40.86 -32.91
C SER A 256 22.50 -40.91 -32.40
N ASN A 257 22.85 -40.11 -31.40
CA ASN A 257 24.18 -40.08 -30.76
C ASN A 257 24.26 -40.95 -29.49
N ASN A 258 23.21 -41.71 -29.17
CA ASN A 258 23.05 -42.43 -27.90
C ASN A 258 23.05 -41.50 -26.66
N ALA A 259 22.74 -40.21 -26.81
CA ALA A 259 22.51 -39.31 -25.70
C ALA A 259 21.06 -39.47 -25.21
N ALA A 260 20.87 -39.53 -23.88
CA ALA A 260 19.53 -39.52 -23.31
C ALA A 260 18.91 -38.13 -23.51
N VAL A 261 17.77 -38.05 -24.21
CA VAL A 261 17.10 -36.78 -24.54
C VAL A 261 15.87 -36.52 -23.69
N LYS A 262 15.24 -37.56 -23.15
CA LYS A 262 14.10 -37.44 -22.23
C LYS A 262 13.99 -38.68 -21.36
N SER A 263 13.62 -38.50 -20.09
CA SER A 263 13.21 -39.55 -19.17
C SER A 263 11.77 -39.32 -18.74
N LEU A 264 10.98 -40.38 -18.64
CA LEU A 264 9.58 -40.37 -18.27
C LEU A 264 9.38 -41.39 -17.15
N THR A 265 8.90 -40.96 -16.00
CA THR A 265 8.66 -41.85 -14.86
C THR A 265 7.17 -41.86 -14.55
N THR A 266 6.57 -43.04 -14.45
CA THR A 266 5.19 -43.21 -13.96
C THR A 266 5.24 -43.59 -12.48
N GLU A 267 4.43 -42.92 -11.64
CA GLU A 267 4.42 -43.12 -10.18
C GLU A 267 3.28 -44.05 -9.68
N THR A 268 2.37 -44.45 -10.57
CA THR A 268 1.20 -45.31 -10.26
C THR A 268 1.28 -46.68 -10.95
N ASP A 269 0.49 -47.64 -10.46
CA ASP A 269 0.30 -48.96 -11.08
C ASP A 269 -0.12 -48.83 -12.56
N CYS A 270 0.66 -49.40 -13.48
CA CYS A 270 0.30 -49.58 -14.87
C CYS A 270 -0.07 -51.06 -15.12
N LYS A 271 -1.37 -51.33 -15.21
CA LYS A 271 -1.91 -52.67 -15.43
C LYS A 271 -1.74 -53.09 -16.87
N ILE A 272 -0.84 -54.05 -17.10
CA ILE A 272 -0.70 -54.76 -18.37
C ILE A 272 -1.55 -56.02 -18.34
N GLN A 273 -2.42 -56.20 -19.33
CA GLN A 273 -3.17 -57.45 -19.50
C GLN A 273 -2.56 -58.27 -20.64
N ARG A 274 -2.54 -59.59 -20.47
CA ARG A 274 -2.19 -60.53 -21.54
C ARG A 274 -3.12 -60.30 -22.72
N GLY A 275 -2.57 -60.15 -23.92
CA GLY A 275 -3.41 -59.90 -25.09
C GLY A 275 -4.14 -58.55 -25.07
N CYS A 276 -3.59 -57.51 -24.40
CA CYS A 276 -4.05 -56.11 -24.52
C CYS A 276 -2.90 -55.11 -24.80
N ILE A 277 -3.27 -53.91 -25.29
CA ILE A 277 -2.41 -52.73 -25.44
C ILE A 277 -2.73 -51.83 -24.26
N SER A 278 -1.71 -51.48 -23.50
CA SER A 278 -1.77 -50.40 -22.52
C SER A 278 -1.16 -49.15 -23.15
N ASP A 279 -1.97 -48.12 -23.33
CA ASP A 279 -1.59 -46.84 -23.92
C ASP A 279 -0.93 -45.90 -22.91
N MET A 280 0.11 -45.19 -23.35
CA MET A 280 0.61 -43.99 -22.69
C MET A 280 0.10 -42.72 -23.39
N GLN A 281 0.03 -41.61 -22.63
CA GLN A 281 -0.19 -40.28 -23.20
C GLN A 281 0.95 -39.94 -24.18
N ALA A 282 0.61 -39.24 -25.27
CA ALA A 282 1.57 -38.83 -26.27
C ALA A 282 2.57 -37.80 -25.69
N ILE A 283 3.84 -37.93 -26.05
CA ILE A 283 4.95 -37.11 -25.53
C ILE A 283 5.69 -36.45 -26.68
N ASP A 284 5.88 -35.14 -26.60
CA ASP A 284 6.84 -34.41 -27.45
C ASP A 284 8.18 -34.28 -26.71
N PRO A 285 9.26 -34.95 -27.15
CA PRO A 285 10.58 -34.88 -26.54
C PRO A 285 11.26 -33.51 -26.74
N GLU A 286 10.71 -32.64 -27.59
CA GLU A 286 11.18 -31.27 -27.81
C GLU A 286 10.31 -30.21 -27.13
N SER A 287 9.26 -30.60 -26.40
CA SER A 287 8.48 -29.63 -25.62
C SER A 287 9.34 -28.99 -24.54
N VAL A 288 9.64 -27.71 -24.73
CA VAL A 288 10.32 -26.88 -23.76
C VAL A 288 9.27 -26.40 -22.76
N LEU A 289 9.45 -26.72 -21.47
CA LEU A 289 8.63 -26.15 -20.40
C LEU A 289 8.93 -24.65 -20.30
N PHE A 290 7.86 -23.86 -20.19
CA PHE A 290 7.88 -22.41 -20.20
C PHE A 290 8.68 -21.87 -21.39
N SER A 291 9.29 -20.69 -21.25
CA SER A 291 10.25 -20.15 -22.21
C SER A 291 11.68 -20.70 -22.00
N GLY A 292 11.81 -21.89 -21.40
CA GLY A 292 13.08 -22.59 -21.12
C GLY A 292 13.51 -22.57 -19.65
N GLY A 293 14.62 -23.25 -19.35
CA GLY A 293 15.15 -23.44 -18.00
C GLY A 293 14.84 -24.82 -17.42
N GLU A 294 15.41 -25.11 -16.25
CA GLU A 294 15.32 -26.44 -15.58
C GLU A 294 14.70 -26.34 -14.19
N GLY A 295 14.22 -25.17 -13.77
CA GLY A 295 13.62 -24.96 -12.45
C GLY A 295 14.62 -25.00 -11.29
N THR A 296 15.93 -25.03 -11.57
CA THR A 296 16.98 -25.01 -10.54
C THR A 296 17.44 -23.58 -10.27
N LYS A 297 18.09 -23.35 -9.12
CA LYS A 297 18.65 -22.02 -8.79
C LYS A 297 19.64 -21.49 -9.84
N ALA A 298 20.43 -22.38 -10.45
CA ALA A 298 21.42 -22.01 -11.47
C ALA A 298 20.79 -21.79 -12.86
N ASN A 299 19.66 -22.45 -13.12
CA ASN A 299 18.95 -22.39 -14.40
C ASN A 299 17.43 -22.35 -14.15
N PRO A 300 16.90 -21.21 -13.66
CA PRO A 300 15.49 -21.09 -13.33
C PRO A 300 14.61 -21.21 -14.57
N TRP A 301 13.38 -21.66 -14.40
CA TRP A 301 12.37 -21.59 -15.46
C TRP A 301 12.11 -20.13 -15.84
N ARG A 302 12.06 -19.89 -17.15
CA ARG A 302 11.97 -18.55 -17.74
C ARG A 302 10.51 -18.23 -18.05
N ILE A 303 10.01 -17.16 -17.47
CA ILE A 303 8.65 -16.67 -17.65
C ILE A 303 8.71 -15.44 -18.56
N ALA A 304 8.21 -15.55 -19.79
CA ALA A 304 8.33 -14.51 -20.79
C ALA A 304 7.01 -14.21 -21.54
N THR A 305 5.98 -15.03 -21.33
CA THR A 305 4.69 -14.93 -22.02
C THR A 305 3.51 -15.21 -21.07
N PRO A 306 2.28 -14.79 -21.41
CA PRO A 306 1.09 -15.15 -20.64
C PRO A 306 0.86 -16.66 -20.57
N ALA A 307 1.27 -17.40 -21.61
CA ALA A 307 1.20 -18.86 -21.63
C ALA A 307 2.14 -19.51 -20.61
N ASP A 308 3.31 -18.90 -20.32
CA ASP A 308 4.21 -19.40 -19.27
C ASP A 308 3.58 -19.25 -17.88
N VAL A 309 2.95 -18.09 -17.61
CA VAL A 309 2.22 -17.84 -16.36
C VAL A 309 1.05 -18.81 -16.22
N LYS A 310 0.31 -19.06 -17.32
CA LYS A 310 -0.76 -20.06 -17.36
C LYS A 310 -0.24 -21.47 -17.05
N GLN A 311 0.87 -21.85 -17.68
CA GLN A 311 1.50 -23.16 -17.42
C GLN A 311 1.96 -23.31 -15.96
N MET A 312 2.36 -22.22 -15.30
CA MET A 312 2.65 -22.26 -13.85
C MET A 312 1.40 -22.61 -13.04
N ASP A 313 0.24 -22.01 -13.34
CA ASP A 313 -1.00 -22.34 -12.64
C ASP A 313 -1.39 -23.81 -12.87
N GLU A 314 -1.29 -24.32 -14.10
CA GLU A 314 -1.69 -25.68 -14.46
C GLU A 314 -0.80 -26.73 -13.79
N LEU A 315 0.52 -26.52 -13.80
CA LEU A 315 1.48 -27.45 -13.21
C LEU A 315 1.42 -27.44 -11.68
N ILE A 316 1.43 -26.26 -11.06
CA ILE A 316 1.45 -26.14 -9.59
C ILE A 316 0.10 -26.53 -8.98
N ASN A 317 -1.02 -26.25 -9.66
CA ASN A 317 -2.34 -26.59 -9.16
C ASN A 317 -2.80 -28.00 -9.57
N GLY A 318 -2.23 -28.58 -10.63
CA GLY A 318 -2.60 -29.88 -11.20
C GLY A 318 -1.72 -31.04 -10.73
N ASP A 319 -0.50 -30.77 -10.28
CA ASP A 319 0.44 -31.78 -9.79
C ASP A 319 0.91 -31.44 -8.36
N SER A 320 0.66 -32.37 -7.43
CA SER A 320 1.11 -32.25 -6.04
C SER A 320 2.60 -32.60 -5.85
N SER A 321 3.34 -32.88 -6.93
CA SER A 321 4.79 -33.12 -6.86
C SER A 321 5.55 -31.91 -6.33
N ALA A 322 6.54 -32.15 -5.47
CA ALA A 322 7.27 -31.09 -4.78
C ALA A 322 8.10 -30.20 -5.73
N ASP A 323 8.36 -30.67 -6.95
CA ASP A 323 9.33 -30.09 -7.88
C ASP A 323 8.87 -28.76 -8.48
N TYR A 324 7.60 -28.63 -8.91
CA TYR A 324 7.08 -27.38 -9.48
C TYR A 324 6.74 -26.36 -8.41
N ALA A 325 6.12 -26.80 -7.31
CA ALA A 325 5.71 -25.92 -6.21
C ALA A 325 6.92 -25.29 -5.50
N SER A 326 8.08 -25.97 -5.48
CA SER A 326 9.32 -25.50 -4.81
C SER A 326 10.39 -25.00 -5.80
N GLY A 327 10.07 -24.90 -7.09
CA GLY A 327 11.03 -24.56 -8.14
C GLY A 327 11.49 -23.09 -8.16
N PHE A 328 12.49 -22.81 -9.00
CA PHE A 328 13.01 -21.45 -9.24
C PHE A 328 12.51 -20.90 -10.57
N TYR A 329 11.86 -19.74 -10.51
CA TYR A 329 11.26 -19.04 -11.64
C TYR A 329 11.86 -17.65 -11.79
N ARG A 330 12.11 -17.23 -13.04
CA ARG A 330 12.59 -15.89 -13.37
C ARG A 330 11.80 -15.31 -14.54
N GLN A 331 11.16 -14.16 -14.32
CA GLN A 331 10.59 -13.38 -15.40
C GLN A 331 11.69 -12.65 -16.18
N ILE A 332 11.60 -12.66 -17.51
CA ILE A 332 12.65 -12.12 -18.39
C ILE A 332 12.13 -11.10 -19.40
N ARG A 333 10.84 -10.76 -19.35
CA ARG A 333 10.15 -9.76 -20.19
C ARG A 333 8.93 -9.22 -19.48
N ASP A 334 8.45 -8.05 -19.90
CA ASP A 334 7.11 -7.58 -19.55
C ASP A 334 6.04 -8.52 -20.14
N ILE A 335 4.98 -8.78 -19.37
CA ILE A 335 3.92 -9.72 -19.71
C ILE A 335 2.58 -9.02 -19.52
N ASN A 336 1.72 -9.02 -20.55
CA ASN A 336 0.36 -8.54 -20.46
C ASN A 336 -0.61 -9.74 -20.37
N MET A 337 -1.30 -9.87 -19.24
CA MET A 337 -2.25 -10.96 -18.96
C MET A 337 -3.67 -10.69 -19.50
N GLN A 338 -3.88 -9.59 -20.22
CA GLN A 338 -5.14 -9.32 -20.89
C GLN A 338 -5.58 -10.51 -21.75
N ASP A 339 -6.85 -10.87 -21.66
CA ASP A 339 -7.48 -12.00 -22.36
C ASP A 339 -6.93 -13.40 -22.00
N THR A 340 -6.05 -13.50 -21.01
CA THR A 340 -5.50 -14.79 -20.54
C THR A 340 -6.21 -15.22 -19.25
N ALA A 341 -7.01 -16.28 -19.33
CA ALA A 341 -7.68 -16.86 -18.16
C ALA A 341 -6.65 -17.55 -17.24
N PHE A 342 -6.65 -17.18 -15.96
CA PHE A 342 -5.62 -17.58 -14.99
C PHE A 342 -6.25 -17.98 -13.65
N GLU A 343 -5.86 -19.14 -13.11
CA GLU A 343 -6.16 -19.53 -11.73
C GLU A 343 -5.04 -19.04 -10.80
N CYS A 344 -5.34 -18.71 -9.55
CA CYS A 344 -4.30 -18.35 -8.57
C CYS A 344 -3.24 -19.48 -8.49
N ILE A 345 -1.95 -19.16 -8.54
CA ILE A 345 -0.89 -20.16 -8.35
C ILE A 345 -0.89 -20.61 -6.88
N GLY A 346 -0.87 -21.91 -6.64
CA GLY A 346 -1.03 -22.45 -5.29
C GLY A 346 -2.43 -22.19 -4.76
N LYS A 347 -3.46 -22.63 -5.49
CA LYS A 347 -4.88 -22.29 -5.24
C LYS A 347 -5.49 -22.85 -3.95
N GLN A 348 -4.80 -23.76 -3.25
CA GLN A 348 -5.27 -24.42 -2.03
C GLN A 348 -4.20 -24.38 -0.95
N SER A 349 -4.62 -24.28 0.31
CA SER A 349 -3.72 -24.31 1.47
C SER A 349 -2.92 -25.61 1.61
N THR A 350 -3.40 -26.72 1.02
CA THR A 350 -2.71 -28.01 0.98
C THR A 350 -1.67 -28.11 -0.13
N ALA A 351 -1.70 -27.21 -1.11
CA ALA A 351 -0.75 -27.13 -2.23
C ALA A 351 -0.30 -25.67 -2.45
N PRO A 352 0.35 -25.04 -1.45
CA PRO A 352 0.83 -23.67 -1.58
C PRO A 352 2.08 -23.61 -2.47
N PHE A 353 2.36 -22.44 -3.03
CA PHE A 353 3.64 -22.16 -3.66
C PHE A 353 4.75 -22.02 -2.60
N LYS A 354 5.86 -22.73 -2.78
CA LYS A 354 7.01 -22.77 -1.85
C LYS A 354 8.32 -22.33 -2.50
N GLY A 355 8.30 -22.05 -3.79
CA GLY A 355 9.48 -21.79 -4.61
C GLY A 355 9.96 -20.35 -4.57
N THR A 356 10.77 -20.01 -5.57
CA THR A 356 11.27 -18.63 -5.79
C THR A 356 10.66 -18.08 -7.07
N TYR A 357 10.07 -16.89 -7.02
CA TYR A 357 9.67 -16.10 -8.18
C TYR A 357 10.42 -14.77 -8.19
N ASP A 358 11.37 -14.62 -9.13
CA ASP A 358 12.08 -13.36 -9.37
C ASP A 358 11.50 -12.69 -10.63
N GLY A 359 10.74 -11.61 -10.43
CA GLY A 359 10.12 -10.81 -11.49
C GLY A 359 11.15 -10.08 -12.37
N GLY A 360 12.43 -10.05 -11.99
CA GLY A 360 13.51 -9.46 -12.78
C GLY A 360 13.39 -7.95 -13.01
N GLY A 361 12.49 -7.26 -12.32
CA GLY A 361 12.13 -5.85 -12.53
C GLY A 361 11.16 -5.61 -13.68
N PHE A 362 10.57 -6.67 -14.25
CA PHE A 362 9.62 -6.58 -15.35
C PHE A 362 8.18 -6.44 -14.83
N THR A 363 7.33 -5.91 -15.70
CA THR A 363 5.90 -5.69 -15.43
C THR A 363 5.06 -6.91 -15.79
N LEU A 364 4.16 -7.28 -14.89
CA LEU A 364 3.04 -8.19 -15.14
C LEU A 364 1.75 -7.36 -15.10
N GLY A 365 1.19 -7.07 -16.27
CA GLY A 365 0.04 -6.18 -16.42
C GLY A 365 -1.29 -6.89 -16.58
N ASN A 366 -2.39 -6.21 -16.23
CA ASN A 366 -3.77 -6.66 -16.40
C ASN A 366 -4.07 -8.02 -15.75
N LEU A 367 -3.56 -8.23 -14.54
CA LEU A 367 -3.72 -9.49 -13.81
C LEU A 367 -5.19 -9.66 -13.36
N SER A 368 -5.81 -10.79 -13.70
CA SER A 368 -7.21 -11.08 -13.36
C SER A 368 -7.33 -12.52 -12.85
N PRO A 369 -6.92 -12.80 -11.60
CA PRO A 369 -6.91 -14.14 -11.07
C PRO A 369 -8.34 -14.63 -10.79
N THR A 370 -8.58 -15.91 -11.05
CA THR A 370 -9.83 -16.59 -10.74
C THR A 370 -9.61 -17.48 -9.51
N PRO A 371 -9.97 -17.02 -8.30
CA PRO A 371 -9.88 -17.84 -7.11
C PRO A 371 -10.99 -18.91 -7.05
N ALA A 372 -10.75 -19.99 -6.30
CA ALA A 372 -11.81 -20.89 -5.90
C ALA A 372 -12.76 -20.20 -4.90
N SER A 373 -14.02 -20.64 -4.82
CA SER A 373 -15.01 -20.05 -3.90
C SER A 373 -14.49 -20.04 -2.45
N ASN A 374 -14.54 -18.87 -1.80
CA ASN A 374 -14.02 -18.60 -0.45
C ASN A 374 -12.51 -18.86 -0.23
N ALA A 375 -11.72 -19.03 -1.30
CA ALA A 375 -10.28 -19.23 -1.21
C ALA A 375 -9.51 -17.90 -1.21
N ALA A 376 -8.28 -17.94 -0.69
CA ALA A 376 -7.36 -16.81 -0.76
C ALA A 376 -6.97 -16.50 -2.22
N ALA A 377 -6.82 -15.23 -2.56
CA ALA A 377 -6.65 -14.77 -3.95
C ALA A 377 -5.49 -13.79 -4.14
N GLY A 378 -4.84 -13.89 -5.30
CA GLY A 378 -3.74 -13.05 -5.79
C GLY A 378 -3.06 -13.70 -7.00
N LEU A 379 -1.90 -13.21 -7.44
CA LEU A 379 -1.02 -13.98 -8.33
C LEU A 379 -0.77 -15.38 -7.75
N PHE A 380 -0.53 -15.42 -6.44
CA PHE A 380 -0.48 -16.63 -5.63
C PHE A 380 -1.68 -16.67 -4.66
N GLY A 381 -2.38 -17.80 -4.60
CA GLY A 381 -3.45 -17.99 -3.63
C GLY A 381 -2.87 -18.18 -2.22
N TYR A 382 -2.07 -19.23 -2.08
CA TYR A 382 -1.37 -19.60 -0.84
C TYR A 382 0.14 -19.75 -1.09
N THR A 383 0.94 -19.21 -0.17
CA THR A 383 2.41 -19.38 -0.16
C THR A 383 2.90 -19.93 1.18
N ASP A 384 3.96 -20.76 1.16
CA ASP A 384 4.55 -21.40 2.33
C ASP A 384 6.08 -21.45 2.18
N GLY A 385 6.80 -20.58 2.89
CA GLY A 385 8.26 -20.48 2.82
C GLY A 385 8.82 -19.94 1.50
N ALA A 386 7.97 -19.36 0.64
CA ALA A 386 8.35 -18.88 -0.68
C ALA A 386 9.18 -17.59 -0.64
N THR A 387 9.85 -17.28 -1.75
CA THR A 387 10.51 -15.99 -2.00
C THR A 387 9.95 -15.36 -3.28
N ILE A 388 9.36 -14.17 -3.18
CA ILE A 388 8.76 -13.46 -4.33
C ILE A 388 9.38 -12.06 -4.37
N SER A 389 10.02 -11.69 -5.49
CA SER A 389 10.79 -10.45 -5.53
C SER A 389 10.85 -9.78 -6.90
N ASN A 390 11.20 -8.49 -6.93
CA ASN A 390 11.50 -7.69 -8.12
C ASN A 390 10.39 -7.69 -9.18
N LEU A 391 9.14 -7.43 -8.77
CA LEU A 391 7.97 -7.55 -9.64
C LEU A 391 7.20 -6.24 -9.70
N ASN A 392 6.90 -5.77 -10.90
CA ASN A 392 6.01 -4.63 -11.11
C ASN A 392 4.63 -5.15 -11.53
N ILE A 393 3.55 -4.64 -10.94
CA ILE A 393 2.16 -4.91 -11.35
C ILE A 393 1.55 -3.63 -11.87
N ASP A 394 0.95 -3.68 -13.07
CA ASP A 394 0.22 -2.57 -13.68
C ASP A 394 -1.17 -3.03 -14.12
N GLY A 395 -2.18 -2.68 -13.31
CA GLY A 395 -3.55 -3.15 -13.49
C GLY A 395 -3.83 -4.51 -12.87
N TYR A 396 -4.86 -4.56 -12.04
CA TYR A 396 -5.35 -5.76 -11.37
C TYR A 396 -6.88 -5.72 -11.32
N THR A 397 -7.53 -6.82 -11.69
CA THR A 397 -8.98 -6.96 -11.59
C THR A 397 -9.30 -8.08 -10.61
N ASN A 398 -10.02 -7.75 -9.55
CA ASN A 398 -10.49 -8.75 -8.60
C ASN A 398 -11.78 -9.42 -9.11
N ASN A 399 -11.82 -10.76 -9.15
CA ASN A 399 -13.00 -11.52 -9.56
C ASN A 399 -13.84 -12.05 -8.37
N GLY A 400 -13.64 -11.52 -7.16
CA GLY A 400 -14.61 -11.54 -6.07
C GLY A 400 -14.79 -12.88 -5.32
N THR A 401 -14.12 -13.03 -4.17
CA THR A 401 -14.41 -14.04 -3.12
C THR A 401 -14.34 -13.43 -1.72
N SER A 402 -14.80 -14.13 -0.69
CA SER A 402 -14.68 -13.75 0.74
C SER A 402 -13.41 -14.26 1.44
N GLY A 403 -12.50 -14.92 0.72
CA GLY A 403 -11.21 -15.37 1.27
C GLY A 403 -10.19 -14.22 1.33
N ASN A 404 -9.05 -14.38 2.00
CA ASN A 404 -8.02 -13.32 2.10
C ASN A 404 -7.46 -12.90 0.73
N GLN A 405 -7.26 -11.60 0.48
CA GLN A 405 -6.91 -11.09 -0.86
C GLN A 405 -5.68 -10.18 -0.83
N GLY A 406 -4.76 -10.41 -1.76
CA GLY A 406 -3.75 -9.42 -2.09
C GLY A 406 -3.35 -9.52 -3.56
N VAL A 407 -2.77 -8.48 -4.12
CA VAL A 407 -2.41 -8.50 -5.56
C VAL A 407 -1.38 -9.60 -5.83
N ILE A 408 -0.42 -9.79 -4.92
CA ILE A 408 0.61 -10.82 -5.04
C ILE A 408 0.19 -12.11 -4.35
N ALA A 409 -0.26 -12.04 -3.09
CA ALA A 409 -0.60 -13.23 -2.32
C ALA A 409 -1.89 -13.06 -1.49
N GLY A 410 -2.78 -14.04 -1.54
CA GLY A 410 -3.94 -14.06 -0.66
C GLY A 410 -3.58 -14.39 0.79
N TYR A 411 -2.91 -15.52 0.99
CA TYR A 411 -2.46 -16.02 2.29
C TYR A 411 -1.01 -16.48 2.22
N SER A 412 -0.17 -16.02 3.15
CA SER A 412 1.25 -16.37 3.18
C SER A 412 1.71 -16.82 4.55
N THR A 413 2.49 -17.90 4.58
CA THR A 413 3.21 -18.39 5.75
C THR A 413 4.70 -18.39 5.45
N GLY A 414 5.55 -17.86 6.32
CA GLY A 414 7.01 -17.92 6.18
C GLY A 414 7.58 -17.25 4.91
N THR A 415 6.77 -16.49 4.18
CA THR A 415 7.10 -16.01 2.83
C THR A 415 7.82 -14.67 2.90
N THR A 416 8.80 -14.47 2.01
CA THR A 416 9.51 -13.20 1.85
C THR A 416 9.08 -12.52 0.56
N PHE A 417 8.61 -11.28 0.69
CA PHE A 417 8.27 -10.38 -0.41
C PHE A 417 9.26 -9.21 -0.44
N SER A 418 9.88 -8.92 -1.59
CA SER A 418 10.81 -7.78 -1.69
C SER A 418 10.83 -7.09 -3.05
N GLY A 419 10.93 -5.75 -3.08
CA GLY A 419 11.04 -5.00 -4.34
C GLY A 419 9.82 -5.18 -5.25
N ILE A 420 8.61 -5.11 -4.66
CA ILE A 420 7.35 -5.26 -5.39
C ILE A 420 6.70 -3.88 -5.52
N HIS A 421 6.37 -3.48 -6.75
CA HIS A 421 5.77 -2.18 -7.04
C HIS A 421 4.44 -2.35 -7.75
N ILE A 422 3.36 -1.90 -7.13
CA ILE A 422 1.99 -2.13 -7.61
C ILE A 422 1.34 -0.80 -7.97
N ASN A 423 0.84 -0.70 -9.20
CA ASN A 423 -0.08 0.34 -9.63
C ASN A 423 -1.43 -0.28 -9.96
N ALA A 424 -2.44 -0.10 -9.11
CA ALA A 424 -3.73 -0.76 -9.29
C ALA A 424 -4.91 -0.05 -8.62
N VAL A 425 -6.09 -0.28 -9.17
CA VAL A 425 -7.38 -0.07 -8.51
C VAL A 425 -7.90 -1.43 -8.11
N VAL A 426 -8.17 -1.64 -6.83
CA VAL A 426 -8.56 -2.94 -6.30
C VAL A 426 -9.82 -2.83 -5.47
N ASP A 427 -10.89 -3.47 -5.93
CA ASP A 427 -12.15 -3.60 -5.20
C ASP A 427 -12.17 -4.99 -4.53
N PHE A 428 -11.92 -5.02 -3.23
CA PHE A 428 -12.01 -6.21 -2.39
C PHE A 428 -13.38 -6.35 -1.75
N VAL A 429 -13.80 -7.58 -1.50
CA VAL A 429 -15.13 -7.87 -0.96
C VAL A 429 -14.98 -8.84 0.21
N LYS A 430 -15.30 -8.43 1.43
CA LYS A 430 -15.47 -9.32 2.61
C LYS A 430 -14.22 -10.14 3.00
N CYS A 431 -13.03 -9.53 3.03
CA CYS A 431 -11.78 -10.23 3.37
C CYS A 431 -10.85 -9.44 4.29
N ALA A 432 -9.83 -10.11 4.81
CA ALA A 432 -8.56 -9.44 5.09
C ALA A 432 -7.85 -9.19 3.76
N CYS A 433 -7.51 -7.93 3.49
CA CYS A 433 -7.04 -7.54 2.17
C CYS A 433 -5.88 -6.54 2.23
N GLY A 434 -4.90 -6.71 1.34
CA GLY A 434 -3.72 -5.84 1.28
C GLY A 434 -3.15 -5.70 -0.12
N GLY A 435 -2.50 -4.57 -0.41
CA GLY A 435 -1.90 -4.34 -1.73
C GLY A 435 -0.94 -5.46 -2.14
N VAL A 436 0.01 -5.83 -1.28
CA VAL A 436 0.92 -6.96 -1.54
C VAL A 436 0.27 -8.27 -1.13
N ALA A 437 -0.19 -8.37 0.13
CA ALA A 437 -0.72 -9.61 0.67
C ALA A 437 -1.96 -9.42 1.57
N GLY A 438 -2.93 -10.32 1.48
CA GLY A 438 -4.09 -10.31 2.37
C GLY A 438 -3.74 -10.69 3.81
N TYR A 439 -2.98 -11.77 3.96
CA TYR A 439 -2.60 -12.34 5.27
C TYR A 439 -1.15 -12.80 5.26
N VAL A 440 -0.40 -12.42 6.30
CA VAL A 440 1.03 -12.77 6.44
C VAL A 440 1.30 -13.32 7.83
N GLU A 441 1.73 -14.58 7.91
CA GLU A 441 2.18 -15.25 9.14
C GLU A 441 3.67 -15.62 9.04
N GLY A 442 4.52 -15.19 9.97
CA GLY A 442 5.90 -15.68 10.08
C GLY A 442 6.86 -15.29 8.94
N GLY A 443 6.54 -14.27 8.14
CA GLY A 443 7.31 -13.84 6.95
C GLY A 443 7.77 -12.36 6.97
N SER A 444 8.11 -11.82 5.80
CA SER A 444 8.49 -10.40 5.67
C SER A 444 8.05 -9.77 4.34
N ILE A 445 7.72 -8.48 4.39
CA ILE A 445 7.51 -7.62 3.22
C ILE A 445 8.51 -6.45 3.31
N SER A 446 9.30 -6.22 2.27
CA SER A 446 10.32 -5.16 2.30
C SER A 446 10.50 -4.43 0.98
N ASP A 447 10.78 -3.12 1.05
CA ASP A 447 11.10 -2.30 -0.13
C ASP A 447 10.00 -2.35 -1.21
N CYS A 448 8.73 -2.41 -0.78
CA CYS A 448 7.56 -2.50 -1.66
C CYS A 448 6.78 -1.18 -1.73
N SER A 449 6.04 -0.96 -2.82
CA SER A 449 5.15 0.20 -2.95
C SER A 449 3.80 -0.17 -3.54
N PHE A 450 2.77 0.53 -3.09
CA PHE A 450 1.44 0.51 -3.71
C PHE A 450 1.01 1.95 -4.05
N GLU A 451 0.69 2.19 -5.32
CA GLU A 451 0.08 3.42 -5.80
C GLU A 451 -1.29 3.12 -6.43
N GLY A 452 -2.35 3.78 -5.95
CA GLY A 452 -3.69 3.62 -6.50
C GLY A 452 -4.78 3.55 -5.45
N PHE A 453 -5.82 2.77 -5.71
CA PHE A 453 -7.05 2.75 -4.91
C PHE A 453 -7.31 1.35 -4.38
N ILE A 454 -7.64 1.25 -3.10
CA ILE A 454 -8.10 0.02 -2.47
C ILE A 454 -9.47 0.32 -1.86
N HIS A 455 -10.51 -0.34 -2.38
CA HIS A 455 -11.84 -0.24 -1.83
C HIS A 455 -12.25 -1.59 -1.24
N ASN A 456 -12.76 -1.58 -0.01
CA ASN A 456 -13.41 -2.73 0.59
C ASN A 456 -14.88 -2.41 0.82
N GLU A 457 -15.75 -2.99 -0.01
CA GLU A 457 -17.19 -2.84 0.16
C GLU A 457 -17.72 -3.81 1.23
N ASP A 458 -18.42 -3.27 2.22
CA ASP A 458 -19.22 -4.04 3.17
C ASP A 458 -20.57 -4.42 2.54
N SER A 459 -21.07 -5.59 2.90
CA SER A 459 -22.49 -5.89 2.79
C SER A 459 -22.93 -6.54 4.09
N ASP A 460 -23.99 -5.99 4.69
CA ASP A 460 -24.86 -6.61 5.69
C ASP A 460 -24.60 -8.11 5.93
N THR A 461 -24.24 -8.45 7.17
CA THR A 461 -24.25 -9.80 7.77
C THR A 461 -24.47 -10.97 6.79
N PHE A 462 -23.39 -11.58 6.31
CA PHE A 462 -23.50 -12.85 5.59
C PHE A 462 -23.63 -14.01 6.59
N GLN A 463 -24.83 -14.58 6.70
CA GLN A 463 -25.13 -15.80 7.49
C GLN A 463 -24.70 -15.80 8.96
N GLY A 464 -24.59 -14.63 9.60
CA GLY A 464 -24.26 -14.53 11.02
C GLY A 464 -22.81 -14.88 11.38
N ILE A 465 -21.89 -14.91 10.41
CA ILE A 465 -20.45 -15.04 10.63
C ILE A 465 -19.81 -13.67 10.45
N THR A 466 -19.32 -13.08 11.54
CA THR A 466 -18.45 -11.89 11.50
C THR A 466 -17.06 -12.35 11.05
N VAL A 467 -16.70 -12.09 9.79
CA VAL A 467 -15.31 -12.18 9.34
C VAL A 467 -14.69 -10.82 9.65
N VAL A 468 -13.70 -10.79 10.56
CA VAL A 468 -12.93 -9.57 10.84
C VAL A 468 -12.23 -9.17 9.55
N SER A 469 -12.65 -8.05 8.96
CA SER A 469 -12.05 -7.52 7.73
C SER A 469 -10.93 -6.56 8.13
N CYS A 470 -9.68 -6.99 7.95
CA CYS A 470 -8.50 -6.15 8.16
C CYS A 470 -8.00 -5.64 6.81
N VAL A 471 -7.99 -4.33 6.60
CA VAL A 471 -7.61 -3.73 5.31
C VAL A 471 -6.35 -2.88 5.46
N GLY A 472 -5.36 -3.10 4.60
CA GLY A 472 -4.13 -2.31 4.58
C GLY A 472 -3.65 -1.96 3.18
N GLY A 473 -2.93 -0.85 3.03
CA GLY A 473 -2.30 -0.49 1.75
C GLY A 473 -1.28 -1.51 1.26
N ILE A 474 -0.60 -2.21 2.19
CA ILE A 474 0.41 -3.22 1.89
C ILE A 474 -0.05 -4.61 2.34
N ALA A 475 -0.54 -4.74 3.58
CA ALA A 475 -0.98 -6.01 4.13
C ALA A 475 -2.32 -5.91 4.88
N GLY A 476 -3.22 -6.88 4.75
CA GLY A 476 -4.43 -6.91 5.58
C GLY A 476 -4.12 -7.25 7.03
N TYR A 477 -3.50 -8.42 7.24
CA TYR A 477 -3.11 -8.93 8.55
C TYR A 477 -1.62 -9.28 8.62
N LEU A 478 -0.97 -8.91 9.74
CA LEU A 478 0.44 -9.18 10.02
C LEU A 478 0.62 -9.94 11.35
N GLY A 479 0.84 -11.25 11.27
CA GLY A 479 1.09 -12.15 12.39
C GLY A 479 2.54 -12.60 12.45
N ASN A 480 3.25 -12.37 13.57
CA ASN A 480 4.65 -12.79 13.75
C ASN A 480 5.59 -12.45 12.57
N ALA A 481 5.32 -11.34 11.89
CA ALA A 481 5.94 -10.98 10.61
C ALA A 481 6.40 -9.52 10.60
N SER A 482 7.13 -9.12 9.57
CA SER A 482 7.66 -7.76 9.43
C SER A 482 7.29 -7.07 8.13
N ILE A 483 7.05 -5.76 8.18
CA ILE A 483 6.95 -4.87 7.01
C ILE A 483 8.00 -3.78 7.16
N LYS A 484 8.83 -3.56 6.13
CA LYS A 484 9.93 -2.61 6.20
C LYS A 484 10.11 -1.78 4.93
N ASN A 485 10.39 -0.49 5.06
CA ASN A 485 10.71 0.40 3.94
C ASN A 485 9.63 0.41 2.84
N CYS A 486 8.35 0.28 3.24
CA CYS A 486 7.25 0.21 2.29
C CYS A 486 6.52 1.55 2.18
N THR A 487 5.97 1.83 0.99
CA THR A 487 5.24 3.08 0.74
C THR A 487 3.84 2.82 0.21
N PHE A 488 2.88 3.63 0.66
CA PHE A 488 1.53 3.65 0.11
C PHE A 488 1.17 5.07 -0.37
N LYS A 489 0.56 5.16 -1.56
CA LYS A 489 0.05 6.39 -2.14
C LYS A 489 -1.32 6.18 -2.77
N GLY A 490 -2.29 7.00 -2.40
CA GLY A 490 -3.65 6.98 -2.94
C GLY A 490 -4.70 6.74 -1.87
N ASN A 491 -5.81 6.07 -2.21
CA ASN A 491 -6.95 5.99 -1.29
C ASN A 491 -7.21 4.56 -0.83
N VAL A 492 -7.30 4.36 0.48
CA VAL A 492 -7.84 3.13 1.07
C VAL A 492 -9.18 3.46 1.71
N THR A 493 -10.25 2.80 1.27
CA THR A 493 -11.58 2.94 1.88
C THR A 493 -12.10 1.59 2.33
N SER A 494 -12.60 1.50 3.57
CA SER A 494 -13.24 0.29 4.08
C SER A 494 -14.55 0.61 4.77
N LYS A 495 -15.62 -0.08 4.38
CA LYS A 495 -16.87 -0.08 5.15
C LYS A 495 -16.86 -1.13 6.28
N GLY A 496 -16.00 -2.16 6.12
CA GLY A 496 -15.70 -3.21 7.12
C GLY A 496 -14.65 -2.77 8.14
N GLU A 497 -14.20 -3.71 8.99
CA GLU A 497 -13.48 -3.47 10.26
C GLU A 497 -12.04 -2.87 10.09
N GLN A 498 -11.05 -3.24 10.92
CA GLN A 498 -9.76 -2.55 11.13
C GLN A 498 -9.07 -2.07 9.83
N LEU A 499 -8.80 -0.77 9.74
CA LEU A 499 -8.22 -0.15 8.54
C LEU A 499 -6.91 0.59 8.84
N GLY A 500 -5.84 0.28 8.10
CA GLY A 500 -4.59 1.04 8.14
C GLY A 500 -4.09 1.45 6.76
N GLY A 501 -3.35 2.55 6.66
CA GLY A 501 -2.70 2.92 5.40
C GLY A 501 -1.61 1.95 4.95
N ILE A 502 -0.96 1.24 5.88
CA ILE A 502 0.02 0.18 5.57
C ILE A 502 -0.53 -1.20 5.92
N VAL A 503 -1.06 -1.36 7.13
CA VAL A 503 -1.54 -2.64 7.64
C VAL A 503 -2.89 -2.54 8.36
N GLY A 504 -3.84 -3.43 8.09
CA GLY A 504 -5.12 -3.43 8.80
C GLY A 504 -4.96 -3.77 10.27
N GLN A 505 -4.36 -4.93 10.57
CA GLN A 505 -4.14 -5.41 11.93
C GLN A 505 -2.75 -6.03 12.13
N ILE A 506 -2.13 -5.74 13.27
CA ILE A 506 -0.86 -6.32 13.71
C ILE A 506 -1.08 -7.22 14.92
N SER A 507 -0.49 -8.42 14.88
CA SER A 507 -0.41 -9.35 16.01
C SER A 507 1.01 -9.89 16.12
N GLN A 508 1.79 -9.41 17.10
CA GLN A 508 3.20 -9.82 17.29
C GLN A 508 4.11 -9.47 16.10
N GLY A 509 3.73 -8.48 15.29
CA GLY A 509 4.49 -8.05 14.10
C GLY A 509 5.26 -6.74 14.29
N THR A 510 6.15 -6.44 13.34
CA THR A 510 6.91 -5.17 13.29
C THR A 510 6.65 -4.42 11.99
N VAL A 511 6.39 -3.12 12.07
CA VAL A 511 6.32 -2.22 10.90
C VAL A 511 7.38 -1.15 11.07
N GLU A 512 8.34 -1.10 10.15
CA GLU A 512 9.53 -0.23 10.26
C GLU A 512 9.70 0.65 9.03
N ASN A 513 9.97 1.94 9.22
CA ASN A 513 10.34 2.90 8.16
C ASN A 513 9.35 2.91 6.98
N CYS A 514 8.06 2.78 7.27
CA CYS A 514 7.01 2.80 6.24
C CYS A 514 6.35 4.17 6.14
N GLN A 515 5.89 4.54 4.95
CA GLN A 515 5.34 5.87 4.68
C GLN A 515 3.99 5.81 3.98
N VAL A 516 3.05 6.64 4.45
CA VAL A 516 1.83 6.98 3.72
C VAL A 516 1.98 8.40 3.19
N LEU A 517 2.02 8.54 1.87
CA LEU A 517 2.49 9.76 1.21
C LEU A 517 1.40 10.83 1.05
N ALA A 518 1.84 12.08 0.90
CA ALA A 518 1.01 13.25 0.58
C ALA A 518 0.01 13.00 -0.54
N GLY A 519 -1.23 13.48 -0.35
CA GLY A 519 -2.35 13.29 -1.29
C GLY A 519 -3.08 11.96 -1.13
N SER A 520 -2.72 11.14 -0.15
CA SER A 520 -3.42 9.91 0.20
C SER A 520 -4.57 10.15 1.17
N THR A 521 -5.54 9.23 1.19
CA THR A 521 -6.61 9.20 2.20
C THR A 521 -6.82 7.78 2.73
N VAL A 522 -6.99 7.64 4.04
CA VAL A 522 -7.35 6.38 4.70
C VAL A 522 -8.70 6.59 5.38
N THR A 523 -9.78 6.02 4.82
CA THR A 523 -11.15 6.30 5.24
C THR A 523 -11.90 5.03 5.65
N GLY A 524 -12.38 4.97 6.90
CA GLY A 524 -13.13 3.83 7.42
C GLY A 524 -14.45 4.22 8.09
N ASP A 525 -15.47 3.36 7.98
CA ASP A 525 -16.83 3.71 8.46
C ASP A 525 -17.15 3.17 9.87
N ASN A 526 -16.82 1.91 10.15
CA ASN A 526 -17.39 1.18 11.30
C ASN A 526 -16.35 0.62 12.30
N TYR A 527 -15.07 0.98 12.15
CA TYR A 527 -14.03 0.61 13.11
C TYR A 527 -12.85 1.58 13.14
N TYR A 528 -11.89 1.31 14.02
CA TYR A 528 -10.69 2.11 14.19
C TYR A 528 -9.87 2.18 12.90
N VAL A 529 -9.46 3.42 12.58
CA VAL A 529 -8.63 3.72 11.42
C VAL A 529 -7.30 4.28 11.88
N GLY A 530 -6.20 3.77 11.34
CA GLY A 530 -4.87 4.31 11.56
C GLY A 530 -4.17 4.73 10.28
N GLY A 531 -3.35 5.78 10.33
CA GLY A 531 -2.51 6.13 9.19
C GLY A 531 -1.55 5.01 8.80
N ILE A 532 -0.95 4.30 9.77
CA ILE A 532 -0.11 3.12 9.51
C ILE A 532 -0.89 1.82 9.78
N ALA A 533 -1.48 1.70 10.98
CA ALA A 533 -2.13 0.48 11.44
C ALA A 533 -3.55 0.71 11.99
N GLY A 534 -4.54 -0.05 11.53
CA GLY A 534 -5.88 0.02 12.12
C GLY A 534 -5.91 -0.44 13.58
N GLU A 535 -5.29 -1.58 13.87
CA GLU A 535 -5.20 -2.15 15.22
C GLU A 535 -3.86 -2.85 15.51
N MET A 536 -3.37 -2.71 16.73
CA MET A 536 -2.27 -3.49 17.30
C MET A 536 -2.77 -4.34 18.48
N LEU A 537 -2.99 -5.63 18.25
CA LEU A 537 -3.72 -6.51 19.16
C LEU A 537 -2.85 -7.15 20.25
N LYS A 538 -1.73 -7.80 19.88
CA LYS A 538 -0.96 -8.69 20.76
C LYS A 538 0.53 -8.38 20.72
N GLY A 539 0.93 -7.21 21.18
CA GLY A 539 2.34 -6.82 21.11
C GLY A 539 2.81 -6.60 19.67
N GLY A 540 4.00 -6.03 19.53
CA GLY A 540 4.54 -5.60 18.25
C GLY A 540 5.13 -4.21 18.34
N THR A 541 5.69 -3.73 17.23
CA THR A 541 6.34 -2.42 17.19
C THR A 541 6.06 -1.72 15.87
N ILE A 542 5.62 -0.47 15.93
CA ILE A 542 5.65 0.44 14.79
C ILE A 542 6.77 1.44 15.03
N LYS A 543 7.72 1.54 14.10
CA LYS A 543 8.90 2.38 14.29
C LYS A 543 9.33 3.13 13.05
N GLY A 544 9.67 4.42 13.19
CA GLY A 544 10.25 5.20 12.10
C GLY A 544 9.26 5.47 10.97
N CYS A 545 7.96 5.32 11.22
CA CYS A 545 6.93 5.44 10.18
C CYS A 545 6.42 6.88 10.06
N GLU A 546 5.93 7.22 8.88
CA GLU A 546 5.52 8.57 8.50
C GLU A 546 4.15 8.58 7.84
N VAL A 547 3.32 9.56 8.20
CA VAL A 547 1.99 9.76 7.60
C VAL A 547 1.82 11.23 7.19
N GLU A 548 1.65 11.46 5.89
CA GLU A 548 1.26 12.73 5.25
C GLU A 548 -0.07 12.51 4.53
N ALA A 549 -1.14 12.20 5.26
CA ALA A 549 -2.42 11.80 4.67
C ALA A 549 -3.60 12.13 5.58
N ASP A 550 -4.77 12.28 4.97
CA ASP A 550 -6.01 12.37 5.73
C ASP A 550 -6.39 10.98 6.25
N VAL A 551 -6.57 10.87 7.56
CA VAL A 551 -7.00 9.65 8.25
C VAL A 551 -8.38 9.91 8.84
N ILE A 552 -9.40 9.35 8.21
CA ILE A 552 -10.79 9.64 8.47
C ILE A 552 -11.50 8.37 8.94
N CYS A 553 -12.14 8.47 10.10
CA CYS A 553 -12.99 7.43 10.64
C CYS A 553 -14.38 8.01 10.85
N TRP A 554 -15.45 7.32 10.48
CA TRP A 554 -16.79 7.72 10.90
C TRP A 554 -17.06 7.31 12.36
N TYR A 555 -16.76 6.05 12.71
CA TYR A 555 -16.88 5.50 14.06
C TYR A 555 -15.94 4.29 14.27
N PRO A 556 -15.34 4.08 15.46
CA PRO A 556 -15.35 4.96 16.64
C PRO A 556 -14.20 5.97 16.67
N GLY A 557 -13.06 5.72 16.02
CA GLY A 557 -11.92 6.62 16.15
C GLY A 557 -10.80 6.53 15.11
N ALA A 558 -10.10 7.65 14.94
CA ALA A 558 -8.99 7.81 13.99
C ALA A 558 -7.68 8.14 14.71
N GLY A 559 -6.63 7.40 14.40
CA GLY A 559 -5.28 7.63 14.92
C GLY A 559 -4.31 7.96 13.80
N GLY A 560 -3.49 8.98 13.95
CA GLY A 560 -2.56 9.34 12.88
C GLY A 560 -1.52 8.27 12.57
N ILE A 561 -1.15 7.42 13.54
CA ILE A 561 -0.34 6.21 13.30
C ILE A 561 -1.16 4.94 13.54
N VAL A 562 -1.81 4.82 14.69
CA VAL A 562 -2.57 3.62 15.09
C VAL A 562 -4.00 3.97 15.49
N GLY A 563 -4.99 3.32 14.89
CA GLY A 563 -6.38 3.49 15.31
C GLY A 563 -6.59 2.99 16.75
N TRP A 564 -6.38 1.70 16.96
CA TRP A 564 -6.48 1.05 18.27
C TRP A 564 -5.18 0.36 18.69
N LEU A 565 -4.55 0.88 19.75
CA LEU A 565 -3.36 0.29 20.36
C LEU A 565 -3.77 -0.53 21.60
N GLN A 566 -3.85 -1.85 21.46
CA GLN A 566 -4.07 -2.73 22.61
C GLN A 566 -2.76 -3.06 23.33
N ASN A 567 -1.76 -3.49 22.56
CA ASN A 567 -0.44 -3.83 23.08
C ASN A 567 0.62 -3.69 21.99
N GLY A 568 1.73 -3.05 22.34
CA GLY A 568 2.88 -2.80 21.47
C GLY A 568 3.47 -1.42 21.70
N ASP A 569 4.54 -1.12 20.98
CA ASP A 569 5.26 0.14 21.07
C ASP A 569 5.15 0.94 19.76
N VAL A 570 5.06 2.27 19.87
CA VAL A 570 5.09 3.21 18.75
C VAL A 570 6.28 4.14 18.95
N LEU A 571 7.28 4.08 18.06
CA LEU A 571 8.60 4.64 18.31
C LEU A 571 9.09 5.48 17.13
N ASN A 572 9.55 6.71 17.33
CA ASN A 572 10.15 7.52 16.26
C ASN A 572 9.21 7.76 15.06
N CYS A 573 7.90 7.86 15.29
CA CYS A 573 6.91 8.03 14.21
C CYS A 573 6.51 9.50 14.02
N VAL A 574 6.12 9.87 12.80
CA VAL A 574 5.73 11.23 12.46
C VAL A 574 4.37 11.26 11.77
N VAL A 575 3.53 12.20 12.19
CA VAL A 575 2.37 12.64 11.42
C VAL A 575 2.62 14.05 10.94
N GLY A 576 2.78 14.20 9.63
CA GLY A 576 3.17 15.45 8.98
C GLY A 576 2.04 16.45 8.82
N SER A 577 2.38 17.66 8.38
CA SER A 577 1.45 18.80 8.38
C SER A 577 0.41 18.81 7.27
N ASN A 578 0.50 17.95 6.25
CA ASN A 578 -0.62 17.77 5.30
C ASN A 578 -1.70 16.81 5.81
N SER A 579 -1.54 16.25 7.01
CA SER A 579 -2.48 15.28 7.56
C SER A 579 -3.64 15.94 8.32
N THR A 580 -4.87 15.50 8.03
CA THR A 580 -6.04 15.69 8.89
C THR A 580 -6.41 14.37 9.53
N ILE A 581 -6.42 14.31 10.87
CA ILE A 581 -6.87 13.12 11.61
C ILE A 581 -8.27 13.40 12.13
N ARG A 582 -9.28 12.67 11.65
CA ARG A 582 -10.67 12.98 11.96
C ARG A 582 -11.49 11.74 12.30
N SER A 583 -12.17 11.78 13.44
CA SER A 583 -13.28 10.88 13.76
C SER A 583 -14.62 11.60 13.66
N GLY A 584 -15.63 10.95 13.10
CA GLY A 584 -17.00 11.43 13.02
C GLY A 584 -17.75 11.33 14.34
N LEU A 585 -17.26 10.55 15.31
CA LEU A 585 -17.92 10.30 16.60
C LEU A 585 -16.94 10.33 17.78
N ASP A 586 -16.37 9.20 18.19
CA ASP A 586 -15.79 9.12 19.54
C ASP A 586 -14.39 9.78 19.63
N GLN A 587 -13.30 9.08 19.31
CA GLN A 587 -11.94 9.56 19.63
C GLN A 587 -11.06 9.84 18.42
N ALA A 588 -10.20 10.85 18.54
CA ALA A 588 -9.08 11.06 17.63
C ALA A 588 -7.79 11.33 18.41
N GLY A 589 -6.69 10.79 17.88
CA GLY A 589 -5.35 11.01 18.43
C GLY A 589 -4.33 11.19 17.33
N GLY A 590 -3.43 12.17 17.47
CA GLY A 590 -2.38 12.38 16.47
C GLY A 590 -1.46 11.16 16.29
N ILE A 591 -1.25 10.34 17.32
CA ILE A 591 -0.58 9.04 17.20
C ILE A 591 -1.57 7.90 17.36
N ALA A 592 -2.29 7.83 18.48
CA ALA A 592 -3.21 6.74 18.80
C ALA A 592 -4.63 7.24 19.12
N ALA A 593 -5.66 6.73 18.44
CA ALA A 593 -7.03 7.12 18.76
C ALA A 593 -7.44 6.57 20.14
N TYR A 594 -7.24 5.27 20.34
CA TYR A 594 -7.67 4.55 21.54
C TYR A 594 -6.57 3.61 22.01
N VAL A 595 -6.28 3.67 23.31
CA VAL A 595 -5.33 2.77 23.98
C VAL A 595 -6.09 2.02 25.05
N TYR A 596 -6.27 0.71 24.87
CA TYR A 596 -7.12 -0.10 25.73
C TYR A 596 -6.61 -1.51 25.88
N TRP A 597 -6.68 -2.05 27.09
CA TRP A 597 -6.12 -3.36 27.38
C TRP A 597 -6.93 -4.15 28.40
N LYS A 598 -7.11 -5.47 28.15
CA LYS A 598 -7.89 -6.40 28.98
C LYS A 598 -7.10 -7.30 29.94
N ASP A 599 -5.87 -7.73 29.64
CA ASP A 599 -5.25 -8.90 30.32
C ASP A 599 -3.78 -8.73 30.79
N ASN A 600 -3.47 -8.97 32.07
CA ASN A 600 -2.10 -8.89 32.67
C ASN A 600 -1.44 -7.49 32.68
N ALA A 601 -0.41 -7.32 33.51
CA ALA A 601 0.42 -6.11 33.59
C ALA A 601 1.27 -5.96 32.32
N GLN A 602 1.26 -4.78 31.69
CA GLN A 602 2.02 -4.47 30.48
C GLN A 602 2.55 -3.04 30.51
N THR A 603 3.63 -2.79 29.76
CA THR A 603 4.17 -1.45 29.50
C THR A 603 3.98 -1.13 28.02
N ILE A 604 3.30 -0.03 27.71
CA ILE A 604 3.09 0.49 26.35
C ILE A 604 3.93 1.76 26.22
N ASN A 605 4.78 1.84 25.20
CA ASN A 605 5.62 3.02 24.96
C ASN A 605 5.21 3.74 23.67
N ILE A 606 4.92 5.03 23.78
CA ILE A 606 4.94 5.98 22.67
C ILE A 606 6.15 6.88 22.90
N ASP A 607 7.21 6.66 22.13
CA ASP A 607 8.48 7.35 22.32
C ASP A 607 8.96 8.07 21.06
N ASN A 608 9.49 9.27 21.24
CA ASN A 608 10.08 10.08 20.17
C ASN A 608 9.14 10.31 18.96
N CYS A 609 7.83 10.43 19.20
CA CYS A 609 6.85 10.65 18.15
C CYS A 609 6.49 12.13 18.02
N ALA A 610 6.34 12.61 16.78
CA ALA A 610 6.02 14.01 16.49
C ALA A 610 4.74 14.13 15.66
N VAL A 611 3.84 15.02 16.05
CA VAL A 611 2.59 15.30 15.36
C VAL A 611 2.58 16.77 14.95
N TYR A 612 2.60 16.98 13.64
CA TYR A 612 2.51 18.27 12.96
C TYR A 612 1.19 18.44 12.21
N ALA A 613 0.28 17.47 12.32
CA ALA A 613 -1.00 17.42 11.63
C ALA A 613 -1.71 18.77 11.63
N LYS A 614 -2.27 19.15 10.48
CA LYS A 614 -3.05 20.40 10.34
C LYS A 614 -4.18 20.44 11.36
N THR A 615 -4.89 19.33 11.49
CA THR A 615 -6.01 19.19 12.40
C THR A 615 -6.09 17.76 12.96
N VAL A 616 -6.35 17.66 14.26
CA VAL A 616 -6.83 16.43 14.92
C VAL A 616 -8.23 16.72 15.45
N ALA A 617 -9.24 15.95 15.03
CA ALA A 617 -10.63 16.23 15.36
C ALA A 617 -11.48 14.99 15.66
N ALA A 618 -12.36 15.09 16.66
CA ALA A 618 -13.45 14.13 16.89
C ALA A 618 -14.63 14.82 17.56
N ASN A 619 -15.68 14.08 17.94
CA ASN A 619 -16.83 14.64 18.65
C ASN A 619 -16.85 14.30 20.15
N TYR A 620 -15.95 13.44 20.65
CA TYR A 620 -15.90 13.11 22.08
C TYR A 620 -14.54 13.39 22.74
N SER A 621 -13.47 12.68 22.34
CA SER A 621 -12.14 12.76 22.97
C SER A 621 -11.05 13.04 21.94
N VAL A 622 -10.35 14.17 22.04
CA VAL A 622 -9.42 14.63 21.00
C VAL A 622 -8.06 15.00 21.58
N GLY A 623 -7.07 14.12 21.40
CA GLY A 623 -5.73 14.30 21.91
C GLY A 623 -4.71 14.59 20.82
N GLY A 624 -3.78 15.51 21.06
CA GLY A 624 -2.69 15.77 20.13
C GLY A 624 -1.79 14.54 19.92
N ILE A 625 -1.63 13.68 20.92
CA ILE A 625 -0.92 12.39 20.80
C ILE A 625 -1.89 11.21 20.95
N VAL A 626 -2.70 11.18 22.01
CA VAL A 626 -3.59 10.07 22.36
C VAL A 626 -5.01 10.56 22.61
N GLY A 627 -5.99 10.02 21.89
CA GLY A 627 -7.40 10.34 22.09
C GLY A 627 -7.93 9.88 23.44
N GLU A 628 -7.89 8.58 23.73
CA GLU A 628 -8.30 8.04 25.02
C GLU A 628 -7.38 6.89 25.47
N PHE A 629 -7.00 6.91 26.74
CA PHE A 629 -6.31 5.83 27.44
C PHE A 629 -7.24 5.21 28.48
N ASN A 630 -7.65 3.96 28.26
CA ASN A 630 -8.67 3.26 29.05
C ASN A 630 -8.18 1.85 29.44
N PRO A 631 -7.25 1.72 30.40
CA PRO A 631 -6.78 0.42 30.86
C PRO A 631 -7.83 -0.25 31.77
N THR A 632 -8.04 -1.56 31.64
CA THR A 632 -8.88 -2.33 32.60
C THR A 632 -8.07 -3.19 33.57
N SER A 633 -6.74 -3.27 33.40
CA SER A 633 -5.84 -4.09 34.22
C SER A 633 -5.09 -3.26 35.27
N ASN A 634 -5.14 -3.71 36.53
CA ASN A 634 -4.32 -3.19 37.63
C ASN A 634 -2.85 -3.52 37.34
N SER A 635 -1.99 -2.50 37.21
CA SER A 635 -0.55 -2.57 36.82
C SER A 635 -0.22 -2.31 35.35
N THR A 636 -1.14 -1.79 34.53
CA THR A 636 -0.79 -1.26 33.20
C THR A 636 0.02 0.04 33.34
N VAL A 637 1.13 0.15 32.62
CA VAL A 637 1.94 1.37 32.52
C VAL A 637 1.91 1.86 31.08
N MET A 638 1.54 3.12 30.87
CA MET A 638 1.71 3.80 29.58
C MET A 638 2.77 4.88 29.73
N ASN A 639 3.78 4.83 28.87
CA ASN A 639 4.82 5.85 28.78
C ASN A 639 4.64 6.63 27.49
N ILE A 640 4.48 7.94 27.60
CA ILE A 640 4.57 8.89 26.49
C ILE A 640 5.82 9.71 26.76
N SER A 641 6.89 9.48 25.99
CA SER A 641 8.17 10.13 26.22
C SER A 641 8.77 10.73 24.97
N ASN A 642 9.48 11.86 25.13
CA ASN A 642 10.14 12.54 24.01
C ASN A 642 9.16 12.88 22.86
N CYS A 643 7.87 13.05 23.15
CA CYS A 643 6.83 13.23 22.14
C CYS A 643 6.41 14.69 22.02
N ALA A 644 5.97 15.10 20.82
CA ALA A 644 5.58 16.47 20.56
C ALA A 644 4.32 16.58 19.71
N PHE A 645 3.39 17.43 20.13
CA PHE A 645 2.36 18.01 19.26
C PHE A 645 2.73 19.46 18.97
N ILE A 646 2.85 19.85 17.70
CA ILE A 646 3.37 21.17 17.30
C ILE A 646 2.51 21.80 16.20
N GLY A 647 2.00 23.00 16.45
CA GLY A 647 1.36 23.90 15.50
C GLY A 647 -0.08 23.57 15.11
N GLY A 648 -0.48 22.30 15.04
CA GLY A 648 -1.81 21.89 14.57
C GLY A 648 -2.99 22.40 15.40
N GLU A 649 -4.20 22.32 14.83
CA GLU A 649 -5.45 22.52 15.55
C GLU A 649 -5.92 21.22 16.20
N ILE A 650 -6.46 21.30 17.42
CA ILE A 650 -7.13 20.17 18.10
C ILE A 650 -8.58 20.57 18.32
N ILE A 651 -9.50 19.91 17.63
CA ILE A 651 -10.89 20.36 17.52
C ILE A 651 -11.85 19.28 17.99
N ASN A 652 -12.72 19.61 18.93
CA ASN A 652 -13.98 18.90 19.05
C ASN A 652 -15.04 19.55 18.17
N ALA A 653 -15.62 18.78 17.23
CA ALA A 653 -16.51 19.29 16.19
C ALA A 653 -17.98 18.84 16.34
N GLY A 654 -18.42 18.33 17.51
CA GLY A 654 -19.78 17.81 17.61
C GLY A 654 -20.30 17.38 18.99
N TYR A 655 -21.42 16.66 18.95
CA TYR A 655 -22.28 16.34 20.10
C TYR A 655 -21.53 15.52 21.16
N ALA A 656 -21.48 16.03 22.40
CA ALA A 656 -20.90 15.28 23.51
C ALA A 656 -21.71 14.03 23.85
N LYS A 657 -21.13 12.86 23.60
CA LYS A 657 -21.57 11.60 24.20
C LYS A 657 -21.55 11.80 25.73
N SER A 658 -22.68 11.60 26.40
CA SER A 658 -22.81 11.78 27.87
C SER A 658 -22.64 13.21 28.42
N GLY A 659 -22.60 14.25 27.58
CA GLY A 659 -22.56 15.65 28.02
C GLY A 659 -21.16 16.20 28.37
N TRP A 660 -20.09 15.45 28.12
CA TRP A 660 -18.70 15.83 28.37
C TRP A 660 -17.85 15.75 27.10
N THR A 661 -16.88 16.66 26.94
CA THR A 661 -15.82 16.54 25.93
C THR A 661 -14.44 16.86 26.47
N MET A 662 -13.46 16.06 26.03
CA MET A 662 -12.07 16.13 26.47
C MET A 662 -11.16 16.50 25.31
N ILE A 663 -10.38 17.57 25.47
CA ILE A 663 -9.47 18.06 24.43
C ILE A 663 -8.14 18.41 25.06
N ALA A 664 -7.06 17.81 24.58
CA ALA A 664 -5.74 18.12 25.11
C ALA A 664 -4.60 17.96 24.11
N GLY A 665 -3.50 18.68 24.37
CA GLY A 665 -2.31 18.60 23.53
C GLY A 665 -1.57 17.27 23.57
N ILE A 666 -1.68 16.48 24.65
CA ILE A 666 -1.06 15.15 24.73
C ILE A 666 -2.11 14.04 24.81
N VAL A 667 -2.82 13.90 25.94
CA VAL A 667 -3.83 12.84 26.15
C VAL A 667 -5.17 13.49 26.45
N ALA A 668 -6.19 13.31 25.62
CA ALA A 668 -7.48 13.92 25.93
C ALA A 668 -8.12 13.30 27.18
N TRP A 669 -8.27 11.97 27.23
CA TRP A 669 -8.86 11.31 28.39
C TRP A 669 -8.05 10.14 28.91
N ALA A 670 -7.64 10.21 30.17
CA ALA A 670 -7.07 9.09 30.92
C ALA A 670 -8.16 8.43 31.78
N ARG A 671 -8.94 7.53 31.17
CA ARG A 671 -10.09 6.87 31.77
C ARG A 671 -9.70 5.59 32.50
N MET A 672 -9.04 5.72 33.65
CA MET A 672 -8.41 4.59 34.34
C MET A 672 -9.28 3.91 35.41
N GLY A 673 -10.52 4.37 35.64
CA GLY A 673 -11.49 3.71 36.53
C GLY A 673 -10.96 3.41 37.95
N SER A 674 -11.32 2.28 38.55
CA SER A 674 -10.78 1.88 39.87
C SER A 674 -9.39 1.24 39.81
N THR A 675 -8.73 1.27 38.64
CA THR A 675 -7.47 0.56 38.43
C THR A 675 -6.28 1.24 39.12
N SER A 676 -5.19 0.49 39.31
CA SER A 676 -3.89 1.02 39.73
C SER A 676 -2.95 1.27 38.55
N ALA A 677 -3.49 1.63 37.37
CA ALA A 677 -2.69 1.94 36.18
C ALA A 677 -1.86 3.22 36.36
N THR A 678 -0.76 3.32 35.62
CA THR A 678 0.13 4.49 35.60
C THR A 678 0.25 5.06 34.20
N LEU A 679 0.06 6.37 34.07
CA LEU A 679 0.37 7.13 32.85
C LEU A 679 1.54 8.07 33.14
N ASN A 680 2.64 7.90 32.41
CA ASN A 680 3.81 8.76 32.48
C ASN A 680 3.89 9.61 31.21
N ILE A 681 3.83 10.93 31.34
CA ILE A 681 4.09 11.89 30.27
C ILE A 681 5.40 12.60 30.63
N VAL A 682 6.49 12.22 29.99
CA VAL A 682 7.84 12.65 30.40
C VAL A 682 8.61 13.20 29.23
N ASN A 683 9.14 14.41 29.37
CA ASN A 683 9.91 15.05 28.30
C ASN A 683 9.05 15.25 27.05
N CYS A 684 7.90 15.93 27.17
CA CYS A 684 6.94 16.12 26.08
C CYS A 684 6.67 17.60 25.78
N ILE A 685 6.27 17.88 24.54
CA ILE A 685 5.90 19.20 24.02
C ILE A 685 4.42 19.22 23.65
N SER A 686 3.68 20.19 24.18
CA SER A 686 2.33 20.50 23.74
C SER A 686 2.27 21.93 23.22
N ASP A 687 2.34 22.10 21.91
CA ASP A 687 2.28 23.41 21.24
C ASP A 687 1.13 23.48 20.21
N PRO A 688 -0.14 23.40 20.62
CA PRO A 688 -1.24 23.59 19.69
C PRO A 688 -1.33 25.05 19.23
N SER A 689 -1.69 25.28 17.96
CA SER A 689 -2.09 26.63 17.51
C SER A 689 -3.42 27.03 18.13
N VAL A 690 -4.36 26.08 18.15
CA VAL A 690 -5.69 26.24 18.73
C VAL A 690 -6.13 24.90 19.33
N ILE A 691 -6.73 24.98 20.52
CA ILE A 691 -7.61 23.95 21.05
C ILE A 691 -9.03 24.52 21.01
N ARG A 692 -9.92 23.86 20.28
CA ARG A 692 -11.27 24.34 20.01
C ARG A 692 -12.32 23.31 20.35
N ALA A 693 -13.42 23.75 20.94
CA ALA A 693 -14.60 22.94 21.14
C ALA A 693 -15.85 23.63 20.56
N ASP A 694 -16.57 22.94 19.67
CA ASP A 694 -17.80 23.42 19.04
C ASP A 694 -18.97 22.50 19.37
N PHE A 695 -19.90 22.94 20.23
CA PHE A 695 -21.05 22.13 20.65
C PHE A 695 -22.28 22.98 21.03
N PRO A 696 -23.50 22.39 21.01
CA PRO A 696 -24.73 23.06 21.45
C PRO A 696 -24.67 23.48 22.94
N GLN A 697 -25.39 24.55 23.33
CA GLN A 697 -25.44 25.01 24.73
C GLN A 697 -25.81 23.88 25.72
N GLY A 698 -25.02 23.69 26.78
CA GLY A 698 -25.32 22.76 27.89
C GLY A 698 -24.34 21.58 28.10
N THR A 699 -23.32 21.45 27.24
CA THR A 699 -22.24 20.45 27.36
C THR A 699 -21.07 20.99 28.21
N GLU A 700 -20.44 20.13 29.02
CA GLU A 700 -19.19 20.43 29.74
C GLU A 700 -17.98 20.11 28.86
N ALA A 701 -16.96 20.97 28.88
CA ALA A 701 -15.75 20.81 28.08
C ALA A 701 -14.49 21.13 28.87
N ASP A 702 -13.51 20.24 28.75
CA ASP A 702 -12.18 20.38 29.34
C ASP A 702 -11.13 20.55 28.25
N LEU A 703 -10.48 21.71 28.25
CA LEU A 703 -9.42 22.08 27.31
C LEU A 703 -8.11 22.21 28.08
N ALA A 704 -7.11 21.38 27.75
CA ALA A 704 -5.87 21.35 28.50
C ALA A 704 -4.60 21.25 27.63
N GLY A 705 -3.48 21.76 28.13
CA GLY A 705 -2.21 21.60 27.44
C GLY A 705 -1.73 20.16 27.45
N PHE A 706 -1.82 19.44 28.57
CA PHE A 706 -1.36 18.05 28.66
C PHE A 706 -2.50 17.04 28.68
N ILE A 707 -3.41 17.14 29.66
CA ILE A 707 -4.47 16.13 29.86
C ILE A 707 -5.85 16.78 30.03
N GLY A 708 -6.85 16.35 29.28
CA GLY A 708 -8.21 16.88 29.40
C GLY A 708 -8.82 16.48 30.75
N GLU A 709 -9.00 15.17 30.95
CA GLU A 709 -9.49 14.60 32.21
C GLU A 709 -8.69 13.38 32.65
N GLN A 710 -8.53 13.25 33.97
CA GLN A 710 -8.15 12.00 34.63
C GLN A 710 -9.34 11.37 35.39
N GLY A 711 -9.79 10.22 34.89
CA GLY A 711 -10.76 9.36 35.60
C GLY A 711 -10.06 8.32 36.47
N GLY A 712 -10.54 8.13 37.70
CA GLY A 712 -10.15 7.01 38.56
C GLY A 712 -9.46 7.38 39.89
N THR A 713 -9.70 6.59 40.93
CA THR A 713 -9.28 6.91 42.32
C THR A 713 -7.94 6.31 42.75
N ASN A 714 -7.51 5.22 42.11
CA ASN A 714 -6.30 4.47 42.48
C ASN A 714 -5.16 4.60 41.47
N ALA A 715 -5.42 5.20 40.31
CA ALA A 715 -4.44 5.38 39.24
C ALA A 715 -3.52 6.59 39.51
N SER A 716 -2.35 6.60 38.90
CA SER A 716 -1.40 7.72 38.99
C SER A 716 -1.03 8.26 37.62
N VAL A 717 -1.12 9.58 37.47
CA VAL A 717 -0.58 10.30 36.32
C VAL A 717 0.65 11.06 36.78
N ASN A 718 1.76 10.90 36.06
CA ASN A 718 2.99 11.65 36.29
C ASN A 718 3.32 12.47 35.04
N ILE A 719 3.43 13.79 35.19
CA ILE A 719 3.86 14.69 34.12
C ILE A 719 5.18 15.32 34.55
N CYS A 720 6.24 15.06 33.79
CA CYS A 720 7.59 15.46 34.17
C CYS A 720 8.37 16.11 33.03
N GLY A 721 9.17 17.14 33.33
CA GLY A 721 10.13 17.73 32.38
C GLY A 721 9.53 18.15 31.05
N SER A 722 8.31 18.67 31.06
CA SER A 722 7.50 18.91 29.86
C SER A 722 7.04 20.36 29.82
N TYR A 723 6.73 20.89 28.64
CA TYR A 723 6.14 22.23 28.54
C TYR A 723 4.97 22.31 27.56
N THR A 724 4.11 23.30 27.79
CA THR A 724 3.03 23.65 26.86
C THR A 724 3.00 25.14 26.56
N THR A 725 2.63 25.47 25.33
CA THR A 725 2.40 26.85 24.86
C THR A 725 0.91 27.21 24.83
N LEU A 726 0.02 26.33 25.31
CA LEU A 726 -1.39 26.65 25.37
C LEU A 726 -1.58 27.91 26.22
N ALA A 727 -2.21 28.91 25.60
CA ALA A 727 -2.42 30.23 26.16
C ALA A 727 -3.89 30.64 26.01
N LYS A 728 -4.29 31.67 26.77
CA LYS A 728 -5.68 32.16 26.85
C LYS A 728 -6.35 32.39 25.48
N GLY A 729 -5.60 32.93 24.51
CA GLY A 729 -6.09 33.16 23.15
C GLY A 729 -6.18 31.91 22.27
N ARG A 730 -5.51 30.81 22.63
CA ARG A 730 -5.50 29.57 21.83
C ARG A 730 -6.58 28.57 22.26
N ALA A 731 -7.28 28.82 23.36
CA ALA A 731 -8.43 28.03 23.80
C ALA A 731 -9.73 28.69 23.32
N VAL A 732 -10.51 27.98 22.51
CA VAL A 732 -11.74 28.49 21.87
C VAL A 732 -12.91 27.58 22.17
N ILE A 733 -14.06 28.14 22.54
CA ILE A 733 -15.30 27.39 22.70
C ILE A 733 -16.43 28.13 21.96
N ASN A 734 -17.12 27.45 21.05
CA ASN A 734 -18.24 28.02 20.29
C ASN A 734 -17.90 29.37 19.64
N GLY A 735 -16.70 29.47 19.07
CA GLY A 735 -16.17 30.68 18.45
C GLY A 735 -15.79 31.81 19.43
N GLN A 736 -16.04 31.65 20.74
CA GLN A 736 -15.63 32.61 21.77
C GLN A 736 -14.23 32.24 22.27
N ARG A 737 -13.32 33.22 22.21
CA ARG A 737 -12.08 33.18 23.00
C ARG A 737 -12.46 33.56 24.43
N GLU A 738 -11.97 32.81 25.42
CA GLU A 738 -12.17 33.10 26.85
C GLU A 738 -13.64 33.08 27.34
N PRO A 739 -14.43 32.02 27.06
CA PRO A 739 -15.83 31.96 27.49
C PRO A 739 -15.96 32.00 29.02
N ALA A 740 -16.80 32.90 29.55
CA ALA A 740 -17.13 32.93 30.97
C ALA A 740 -18.24 31.90 31.29
N SER A 741 -17.89 30.74 31.87
CA SER A 741 -18.87 29.73 32.30
C SER A 741 -18.33 28.80 33.39
N ALA A 742 -19.21 28.30 34.26
CA ALA A 742 -18.89 27.27 35.27
C ALA A 742 -18.79 25.84 34.70
N TYR A 743 -19.21 25.66 33.44
CA TYR A 743 -19.26 24.39 32.71
C TYR A 743 -18.03 24.14 31.82
N PHE A 744 -17.09 25.10 31.76
CA PHE A 744 -15.88 24.98 30.96
C PHE A 744 -14.65 25.12 31.84
N ASN A 745 -13.71 24.17 31.74
CA ASN A 745 -12.41 24.32 32.36
C ASN A 745 -11.36 24.42 31.26
N TYR A 746 -10.58 25.49 31.31
CA TYR A 746 -9.35 25.62 30.54
C TYR A 746 -8.17 25.66 31.51
N ALA A 747 -7.17 24.84 31.25
CA ALA A 747 -5.99 24.74 32.10
C ALA A 747 -4.74 24.57 31.26
N ALA A 748 -3.63 25.12 31.73
CA ALA A 748 -2.36 24.83 31.10
C ALA A 748 -2.02 23.33 31.21
N LEU A 749 -2.24 22.72 32.37
CA LEU A 749 -1.77 21.36 32.61
C LEU A 749 -2.89 20.33 32.50
N VAL A 750 -3.91 20.41 33.35
CA VAL A 750 -5.01 19.42 33.40
C VAL A 750 -6.35 20.07 33.68
N GLY A 751 -7.40 19.68 32.94
CA GLY A 751 -8.77 20.16 33.11
C GLY A 751 -9.44 19.66 34.40
N LEU A 752 -9.50 18.33 34.58
CA LEU A 752 -10.06 17.64 35.76
C LEU A 752 -9.11 16.57 36.33
N VAL A 753 -8.91 16.53 37.66
CA VAL A 753 -7.86 15.71 38.29
C VAL A 753 -8.35 14.84 39.45
N ASN A 754 -7.87 13.57 39.48
CA ASN A 754 -7.82 12.71 40.67
C ASN A 754 -6.41 12.13 40.84
N LYS A 755 -5.52 12.75 41.65
CA LYS A 755 -4.15 12.26 41.94
C LYS A 755 -3.18 12.30 40.73
N THR A 756 -2.82 13.51 40.29
CA THR A 756 -1.73 13.76 39.31
C THR A 756 -0.51 14.36 40.02
N ASN A 757 0.69 13.95 39.61
CA ASN A 757 1.96 14.52 40.06
C ASN A 757 2.60 15.33 38.93
N PHE A 758 2.99 16.57 39.22
CA PHE A 758 3.76 17.42 38.32
C PHE A 758 5.16 17.62 38.88
N ASP A 759 6.17 17.41 38.04
CA ASP A 759 7.59 17.53 38.38
C ASP A 759 8.34 18.26 37.26
N HIS A 760 8.76 19.51 37.49
CA HIS A 760 9.42 20.37 36.48
C HIS A 760 8.59 20.52 35.20
N VAL A 761 7.35 20.98 35.34
CA VAL A 761 6.44 21.25 34.22
C VAL A 761 6.28 22.76 33.99
N TYR A 762 6.35 23.19 32.73
CA TYR A 762 6.37 24.62 32.38
C TYR A 762 5.18 25.00 31.47
N TYR A 763 4.62 26.18 31.69
CA TYR A 763 3.49 26.66 30.89
C TYR A 763 3.40 28.19 30.84
N ILE A 764 2.68 28.72 29.85
CA ILE A 764 2.52 30.18 29.69
C ILE A 764 1.58 30.70 30.78
N ASN A 765 1.99 31.76 31.50
CA ASN A 765 1.27 32.29 32.68
C ASN A 765 -0.15 32.84 32.43
N SER A 766 -0.64 32.78 31.20
CA SER A 766 -1.93 33.31 30.77
C SER A 766 -3.13 32.40 31.14
N LEU A 767 -2.87 31.16 31.56
CA LEU A 767 -3.86 30.19 32.01
C LEU A 767 -3.57 29.74 33.44
N PRO A 768 -4.59 29.35 34.23
CA PRO A 768 -4.35 28.66 35.49
C PRO A 768 -3.64 27.31 35.23
N ALA A 769 -2.75 26.92 36.15
CA ALA A 769 -2.04 25.65 36.07
C ALA A 769 -3.00 24.46 35.94
N LEU A 770 -4.04 24.44 36.77
CA LEU A 770 -5.03 23.37 36.88
C LEU A 770 -6.44 23.95 36.79
N GLY A 771 -7.37 23.18 36.25
CA GLY A 771 -8.80 23.42 36.37
C GLY A 771 -9.31 23.06 37.76
N LYS A 772 -10.32 22.17 37.86
CA LYS A 772 -10.86 21.72 39.17
C LYS A 772 -9.98 20.58 39.73
N ALA A 773 -9.23 20.88 40.80
CA ALA A 773 -8.34 19.91 41.46
C ALA A 773 -8.95 19.29 42.73
N ASN A 774 -8.85 17.96 42.88
CA ASN A 774 -9.22 17.21 44.09
C ASN A 774 -8.00 16.93 45.01
N SER A 775 -8.25 16.43 46.23
CA SER A 775 -7.23 16.08 47.22
C SER A 775 -6.21 15.05 46.68
N GLY A 776 -4.92 15.32 46.85
CA GLY A 776 -3.82 14.41 46.47
C GLY A 776 -3.02 14.78 45.22
N THR A 777 -3.29 15.93 44.60
CA THR A 777 -2.46 16.48 43.49
C THR A 777 -1.22 17.18 44.05
N SER A 778 -0.03 16.87 43.52
CA SER A 778 1.24 17.53 43.87
C SER A 778 1.72 18.39 42.70
N VAL A 779 2.10 19.65 42.96
CA VAL A 779 2.34 20.64 41.91
C VAL A 779 3.75 21.24 42.05
N GLU A 780 4.71 20.73 41.27
CA GLU A 780 6.01 21.35 41.05
C GLU A 780 6.09 21.86 39.59
N CYS A 781 5.34 22.93 39.32
CA CYS A 781 5.29 23.57 38.00
C CYS A 781 5.70 25.05 38.06
N LEU A 782 6.17 25.59 36.94
CA LEU A 782 6.54 27.00 36.82
C LEU A 782 5.81 27.66 35.65
N ALA A 783 5.05 28.70 35.95
CA ALA A 783 4.49 29.59 34.94
C ALA A 783 5.59 30.53 34.43
N LEU A 784 5.74 30.64 33.11
CA LEU A 784 6.67 31.56 32.48
C LEU A 784 5.91 32.56 31.59
N PRO A 785 6.37 33.82 31.47
CA PRO A 785 5.93 34.68 30.38
C PRO A 785 6.42 34.11 29.04
N VAL A 786 5.81 34.53 27.93
CA VAL A 786 6.20 34.09 26.58
C VAL A 786 7.70 34.27 26.34
N GLN A 787 8.28 35.40 26.78
CA GLN A 787 9.71 35.67 26.66
C GLN A 787 10.58 34.57 27.31
N GLY A 788 10.21 34.12 28.52
CA GLY A 788 10.94 33.05 29.24
C GLY A 788 10.83 31.68 28.59
N MET A 789 9.88 31.49 27.68
CA MET A 789 9.77 30.25 26.88
C MET A 789 10.77 30.21 25.73
N VAL A 790 11.21 31.37 25.22
CA VAL A 790 12.00 31.48 23.97
C VAL A 790 13.40 32.08 24.17
N ASP A 791 13.69 32.71 25.31
CA ASP A 791 14.97 33.37 25.60
C ASP A 791 16.08 32.42 26.10
N GLY A 792 15.83 31.12 26.08
CA GLY A 792 16.75 30.09 26.58
C GLY A 792 16.59 29.75 28.07
N THR A 793 15.77 30.48 28.82
CA THR A 793 15.48 30.16 30.24
C THR A 793 14.83 28.78 30.38
N LEU A 794 13.74 28.54 29.65
CA LEU A 794 13.06 27.23 29.64
C LEU A 794 14.01 26.11 29.21
N LEU A 795 14.84 26.34 28.18
CA LEU A 795 15.82 25.37 27.69
C LEU A 795 16.80 24.93 28.79
N GLY A 796 17.28 25.87 29.61
CA GLY A 796 18.15 25.60 30.75
C GLY A 796 17.46 24.76 31.82
N TYR A 797 16.21 25.09 32.15
CA TYR A 797 15.42 24.35 33.14
C TYR A 797 15.13 22.91 32.72
N LEU A 798 14.69 22.70 31.48
CA LEU A 798 14.39 21.37 30.94
C LEU A 798 15.63 20.47 30.91
N ASN A 799 16.79 21.00 30.50
CA ASN A 799 18.05 20.25 30.53
C ASN A 799 18.55 19.97 31.95
N ALA A 800 18.30 20.86 32.92
CA ALA A 800 18.61 20.59 34.33
C ALA A 800 17.78 19.42 34.87
N PHE A 801 16.46 19.43 34.63
CA PHE A 801 15.58 18.31 34.97
C PHE A 801 16.08 16.99 34.36
N ARG A 802 16.33 17.00 33.04
CA ARG A 802 16.82 15.81 32.31
C ARG A 802 18.08 15.23 32.94
N ASN A 803 19.03 16.08 33.33
CA ASN A 803 20.28 15.64 33.96
C ASN A 803 20.10 15.06 35.38
N SER A 804 19.03 15.46 36.08
CA SER A 804 18.67 14.94 37.41
C SER A 804 17.67 13.79 37.39
N TYR A 805 17.07 13.48 36.23
CA TYR A 805 16.03 12.47 36.10
C TYR A 805 16.59 11.07 36.43
N SER A 806 15.95 10.40 37.38
CA SER A 806 16.34 9.06 37.86
C SER A 806 15.28 7.99 37.60
N GLY A 807 14.27 8.31 36.79
CA GLY A 807 13.23 7.35 36.38
C GLY A 807 13.69 6.38 35.28
N PRO A 808 12.81 5.47 34.85
CA PRO A 808 13.17 4.35 33.97
C PRO A 808 13.31 4.73 32.47
N LEU A 809 12.94 5.96 32.09
CA LEU A 809 12.90 6.40 30.70
C LEU A 809 14.21 7.05 30.26
N THR A 810 14.61 6.84 29.01
CA THR A 810 15.77 7.53 28.42
C THR A 810 15.31 8.85 27.81
N LEU A 811 15.79 9.97 28.36
CA LEU A 811 15.35 11.31 27.95
C LEU A 811 16.30 11.95 26.94
N ARG A 812 15.73 12.44 25.84
CA ARG A 812 16.46 13.22 24.82
C ARG A 812 16.88 14.58 25.38
N ALA A 813 18.01 15.07 24.86
CA ALA A 813 18.48 16.41 25.18
C ALA A 813 17.56 17.46 24.55
N TRP A 814 17.42 18.61 25.21
CA TRP A 814 16.72 19.75 24.63
C TRP A 814 17.71 20.66 23.91
N VAL A 815 17.31 21.15 22.75
CA VAL A 815 18.02 22.15 21.95
C VAL A 815 17.08 23.31 21.62
N SER A 816 17.62 24.47 21.24
CA SER A 816 16.78 25.59 20.79
C SER A 816 16.19 25.28 19.41
N GLY A 817 14.86 25.38 19.28
CA GLY A 817 14.16 25.20 18.01
C GLY A 817 14.18 26.46 17.13
N PRO A 818 13.74 26.35 15.86
CA PRO A 818 13.78 27.46 14.89
C PRO A 818 13.02 28.72 15.34
N ASN A 819 11.97 28.55 16.14
CA ASN A 819 11.13 29.64 16.66
C ASN A 819 11.51 30.05 18.09
N GLY A 820 12.72 29.70 18.56
CA GLY A 820 13.22 29.96 19.91
C GLY A 820 12.74 28.97 20.99
N TYR A 821 11.57 28.36 20.83
CA TYR A 821 11.06 27.32 21.74
C TYR A 821 11.96 26.08 21.77
N PRO A 822 12.18 25.44 22.94
CA PRO A 822 12.96 24.21 23.04
C PRO A 822 12.34 23.03 22.29
N VAL A 823 13.17 22.25 21.59
CA VAL A 823 12.77 20.98 20.95
C VAL A 823 13.75 19.86 21.32
N PHE A 824 13.41 18.60 21.06
CA PHE A 824 14.36 17.50 21.30
C PHE A 824 15.44 17.43 20.23
N ASP A 825 16.66 17.12 20.66
CA ASP A 825 17.71 16.70 19.76
C ASP A 825 17.31 15.39 19.05
N GLY A 826 17.27 15.43 17.72
CA GLY A 826 16.78 14.35 16.88
C GLY A 826 15.30 14.04 17.04
N ILE A 827 14.46 15.03 17.40
CA ILE A 827 13.01 14.94 17.19
C ILE A 827 12.76 14.62 15.71
N ALA A 828 11.80 13.73 15.45
CA ALA A 828 11.48 13.35 14.10
C ALA A 828 10.91 14.57 13.33
N ALA A 829 11.52 14.91 12.20
CA ALA A 829 11.24 16.14 11.47
C ALA A 829 9.86 16.09 10.79
N ASN A 830 9.22 17.25 10.62
CA ASN A 830 8.02 17.35 9.80
C ASN A 830 8.38 17.07 8.33
N PRO A 831 7.81 16.07 7.66
CA PRO A 831 8.22 15.65 6.32
C PRO A 831 7.93 16.70 5.24
N SER A 832 6.92 17.53 5.48
CA SER A 832 6.52 18.65 4.62
C SER A 832 7.32 19.93 4.83
N THR A 833 8.38 19.92 5.66
CA THR A 833 9.29 21.08 5.74
C THR A 833 10.02 21.28 4.41
N GLY A 834 9.69 22.39 3.73
CA GLY A 834 10.16 22.74 2.38
C GLY A 834 9.11 22.57 1.27
N LYS A 835 7.93 21.99 1.55
CA LYS A 835 6.79 21.90 0.62
C LYS A 835 5.46 21.94 1.41
N ASN A 836 4.76 23.08 1.43
CA ASN A 836 3.41 23.31 2.00
C ASN A 836 3.26 23.73 3.48
N LYS A 837 4.07 24.66 4.01
CA LYS A 837 3.67 25.40 5.24
C LYS A 837 2.47 26.31 4.88
N PRO A 838 1.36 26.35 5.66
CA PRO A 838 0.29 27.29 5.40
C PRO A 838 0.76 28.73 5.56
N LEU A 839 0.38 29.59 4.61
CA LEU A 839 0.70 31.02 4.60
C LEU A 839 -0.06 31.73 5.72
N ARG A 840 0.66 32.39 6.62
CA ARG A 840 0.07 33.18 7.71
C ARG A 840 -0.28 34.58 7.23
N VAL A 841 -1.54 34.96 7.33
CA VAL A 841 -2.03 36.29 6.95
C VAL A 841 -2.20 37.13 8.22
N SER A 842 -1.45 38.23 8.30
CA SER A 842 -1.63 39.27 9.31
C SER A 842 -2.09 40.58 8.67
N LEU A 843 -2.66 41.45 9.48
CA LEU A 843 -3.22 42.71 9.05
C LEU A 843 -2.94 43.83 10.05
N ILE A 844 -2.67 45.03 9.53
CA ILE A 844 -2.75 46.28 10.29
C ILE A 844 -3.68 47.24 9.55
N GLY A 845 -4.69 47.75 10.25
CA GLY A 845 -5.72 48.54 9.59
C GLY A 845 -6.54 49.45 10.48
N ASP A 846 -7.58 50.03 9.88
CA ASP A 846 -8.52 50.93 10.54
C ASP A 846 -9.94 50.33 10.69
N SER A 847 -10.97 51.18 10.72
CA SER A 847 -12.39 50.78 10.80
C SER A 847 -12.77 49.72 9.78
N LEU A 848 -12.25 49.82 8.55
CA LEU A 848 -12.64 48.99 7.41
C LEU A 848 -12.07 47.57 7.49
N SER A 849 -11.15 47.34 8.43
CA SER A 849 -10.54 46.03 8.69
C SER A 849 -10.89 45.47 10.09
N SER A 850 -11.60 46.25 10.91
CA SER A 850 -11.86 45.92 12.31
C SER A 850 -13.11 45.07 12.50
N PHE A 851 -12.98 43.91 13.14
CA PHE A 851 -14.12 43.08 13.53
C PHE A 851 -13.95 42.62 14.98
N ASP A 852 -15.00 42.78 15.78
CA ASP A 852 -15.01 42.45 17.20
C ASP A 852 -14.73 40.95 17.43
N GLY A 853 -13.84 40.65 18.37
CA GLY A 853 -13.32 39.29 18.61
C GLY A 853 -12.16 38.86 17.71
N TYR A 854 -11.76 39.68 16.73
CA TYR A 854 -10.59 39.44 15.88
C TYR A 854 -9.49 40.49 16.06
N ALA A 855 -9.79 41.71 16.49
CA ALA A 855 -8.81 42.72 16.92
C ALA A 855 -8.41 42.54 18.41
N PRO A 856 -7.28 43.12 18.87
CA PRO A 856 -6.82 43.01 20.24
C PRO A 856 -7.76 43.78 21.18
N HIS A 857 -8.49 43.04 22.03
CA HIS A 857 -9.47 43.52 23.02
C HIS A 857 -10.77 44.12 22.41
N GLY A 858 -11.88 43.38 22.57
CA GLY A 858 -13.20 43.66 21.98
C GLY A 858 -14.00 44.85 22.56
N TYR A 859 -15.16 45.10 21.96
CA TYR A 859 -15.99 46.30 22.16
C TYR A 859 -16.54 46.47 23.59
N ASN A 860 -16.32 47.64 24.22
CA ASN A 860 -17.14 48.10 25.36
C ASN A 860 -17.44 49.61 25.25
N SER A 861 -18.70 49.96 24.98
CA SER A 861 -19.20 51.33 25.11
C SER A 861 -19.57 51.62 26.57
N SER A 862 -19.08 52.68 27.21
CA SER A 862 -19.16 54.06 26.75
C SER A 862 -18.00 54.87 27.36
N LYS A 863 -17.19 55.54 26.51
CA LYS A 863 -16.03 56.39 26.86
C LYS A 863 -14.68 55.70 27.16
N ALA A 864 -14.51 54.45 26.70
CA ALA A 864 -13.30 53.62 26.46
C ALA A 864 -12.01 53.87 27.28
N PRO A 865 -11.60 52.94 28.17
CA PRO A 865 -10.23 52.94 28.68
C PRO A 865 -9.35 51.67 28.50
N ASN A 866 -9.75 50.51 27.96
CA ASN A 866 -8.84 49.32 27.90
C ASN A 866 -9.07 48.33 26.70
N GLY A 867 -9.26 48.78 25.45
CA GLY A 867 -9.28 47.86 24.28
C GLY A 867 -9.43 48.52 22.91
N TYR A 868 -9.11 47.81 21.80
CA TYR A 868 -9.17 48.37 20.44
C TYR A 868 -10.61 48.50 19.98
N ARG A 869 -10.96 49.68 19.47
CA ARG A 869 -12.31 49.93 18.97
C ARG A 869 -12.51 49.22 17.63
N CYS A 870 -13.56 48.42 17.49
CA CYS A 870 -14.00 47.85 16.23
C CYS A 870 -15.25 48.55 15.69
N HIS A 871 -15.37 48.65 14.37
CA HIS A 871 -16.59 49.10 13.70
C HIS A 871 -17.56 47.92 13.47
N TYR A 872 -17.05 46.77 13.01
CA TYR A 872 -17.87 45.57 12.79
C TYR A 872 -17.87 44.62 14.00
N PRO A 873 -18.94 43.82 14.21
CA PRO A 873 -20.22 43.89 13.50
C PRO A 873 -20.97 45.19 13.86
N SER A 874 -21.52 45.86 12.85
CA SER A 874 -22.18 47.15 13.05
C SER A 874 -23.70 47.03 12.92
N THR A 875 -24.45 47.92 13.58
CA THR A 875 -25.92 47.98 13.49
C THR A 875 -26.42 48.83 12.31
N ASP A 876 -25.51 49.58 11.68
CA ASP A 876 -25.76 50.49 10.56
C ASP A 876 -25.35 49.90 9.19
N GLY A 877 -24.94 48.63 9.16
CA GLY A 877 -24.51 47.86 7.99
C GLY A 877 -25.01 46.41 7.97
N ASN A 878 -24.62 45.60 6.97
CA ASN A 878 -24.99 44.18 6.82
C ASN A 878 -23.83 43.18 7.03
N VAL A 879 -22.69 43.66 7.55
CA VAL A 879 -21.55 42.83 7.96
C VAL A 879 -21.75 42.43 9.42
N THR A 880 -22.27 41.22 9.63
CA THR A 880 -22.64 40.68 10.94
C THR A 880 -21.73 39.53 11.40
N SER A 881 -20.86 39.02 10.51
CA SER A 881 -19.90 37.96 10.78
C SER A 881 -18.52 38.29 10.22
N ALA A 882 -17.46 37.86 10.91
CA ALA A 882 -16.08 38.00 10.45
C ALA A 882 -15.87 37.31 9.09
N ALA A 883 -16.60 36.23 8.81
CA ALA A 883 -16.57 35.53 7.53
C ALA A 883 -16.98 36.40 6.33
N GLN A 884 -17.64 37.53 6.57
CA GLN A 884 -18.03 38.50 5.54
C GLN A 884 -16.97 39.59 5.34
N THR A 885 -15.85 39.58 6.06
CA THR A 885 -14.78 40.57 5.90
C THR A 885 -13.78 40.14 4.83
N TYR A 886 -13.21 41.11 4.12
CA TYR A 886 -12.33 40.82 2.97
C TYR A 886 -11.11 39.98 3.37
N TRP A 887 -10.52 40.25 4.53
CA TRP A 887 -9.32 39.58 5.01
C TRP A 887 -9.61 38.13 5.42
N TYR A 888 -10.81 37.86 5.95
CA TYR A 888 -11.24 36.50 6.27
C TYR A 888 -11.47 35.70 4.99
N MET A 889 -12.21 36.27 4.03
CA MET A 889 -12.46 35.61 2.74
C MET A 889 -11.16 35.37 1.98
N LEU A 890 -10.26 36.36 1.92
CA LEU A 890 -8.95 36.18 1.28
C LEU A 890 -8.18 35.00 1.89
N THR A 891 -8.16 34.91 3.22
CA THR A 891 -7.41 33.88 3.96
C THR A 891 -8.02 32.49 3.85
N TYR A 892 -9.35 32.37 3.97
CA TYR A 892 -10.02 31.09 4.13
C TYR A 892 -10.81 30.62 2.90
N GLU A 893 -11.22 31.54 2.01
CA GLU A 893 -11.97 31.21 0.80
C GLU A 893 -11.10 31.24 -0.47
N TYR A 894 -10.15 32.19 -0.59
CA TYR A 894 -9.41 32.40 -1.84
C TYR A 894 -8.00 31.81 -1.85
N LEU A 895 -7.21 31.96 -0.78
CA LEU A 895 -5.87 31.35 -0.71
C LEU A 895 -5.97 29.83 -0.46
N SER A 896 -5.20 29.06 -1.23
CA SER A 896 -5.24 27.59 -1.28
C SER A 896 -4.76 26.91 0.00
N ASN A 897 -3.82 27.51 0.73
CA ASN A 897 -3.27 26.97 1.97
C ASN A 897 -2.82 28.11 2.90
N ALA A 898 -3.78 28.86 3.45
CA ALA A 898 -3.50 29.97 4.35
C ALA A 898 -4.26 29.86 5.68
N VAL A 899 -3.74 30.52 6.71
CA VAL A 899 -4.35 30.64 8.03
C VAL A 899 -4.24 32.08 8.55
N TRP A 900 -5.21 32.50 9.36
CA TRP A 900 -5.18 33.81 9.99
C TRP A 900 -4.18 33.85 11.14
N ASP A 901 -3.40 34.93 11.25
CA ASP A 901 -2.45 35.15 12.34
C ASP A 901 -2.90 36.31 13.23
N THR A 902 -2.60 37.55 12.83
CA THR A 902 -2.82 38.73 13.69
C THR A 902 -3.66 39.80 12.98
N ASN A 903 -4.68 40.34 13.66
CA ASN A 903 -5.39 41.55 13.23
C ASN A 903 -5.06 42.71 14.17
N LEU A 904 -4.31 43.71 13.74
CA LEU A 904 -4.13 44.98 14.44
C LEU A 904 -5.00 46.07 13.78
N ALA A 905 -6.30 45.86 13.65
CA ALA A 905 -7.22 46.90 13.16
C ALA A 905 -7.79 47.73 14.32
N PHE A 906 -7.79 49.06 14.18
CA PHE A 906 -8.38 49.97 15.17
C PHE A 906 -9.22 51.04 14.47
N SER A 907 -10.53 51.04 14.75
CA SER A 907 -11.52 51.96 14.17
C SER A 907 -11.24 53.44 14.47
N GLY A 908 -11.08 54.21 13.39
CA GLY A 908 -10.82 55.65 13.38
C GLY A 908 -9.35 56.06 13.46
N THR A 909 -8.40 55.11 13.44
CA THR A 909 -6.97 55.43 13.52
C THR A 909 -6.38 55.81 12.17
N ALA A 910 -5.44 56.76 12.21
CA ALA A 910 -4.62 57.19 11.08
C ALA A 910 -3.28 56.43 11.04
N VAL A 911 -2.62 56.42 9.89
CA VAL A 911 -1.24 55.92 9.75
C VAL A 911 -0.25 56.94 10.28
N THR A 912 -0.49 58.22 9.98
CA THR A 912 0.27 59.37 10.48
C THR A 912 0.08 59.52 11.97
N ARG A 913 1.16 59.82 12.70
CA ARG A 913 1.08 60.09 14.13
C ARG A 913 0.27 61.36 14.39
N CYS A 914 -0.89 61.20 15.03
CA CYS A 914 -1.76 62.32 15.38
C CYS A 914 -1.30 62.97 16.69
N THR A 915 -0.62 64.12 16.61
CA THR A 915 -0.15 64.87 17.79
C THR A 915 -1.06 66.03 18.20
N ASP A 916 -2.12 66.31 17.44
CA ASP A 916 -3.04 67.43 17.70
C ASP A 916 -4.24 66.99 18.53
N THR A 917 -4.26 67.40 19.80
CA THR A 917 -5.35 67.09 20.75
C THR A 917 -6.68 67.76 20.40
N SER A 918 -6.73 68.66 19.40
CA SER A 918 -7.95 69.35 18.96
C SER A 918 -8.76 68.58 17.90
N ASN A 919 -8.17 67.55 17.29
CA ASN A 919 -8.88 66.66 16.37
C ASN A 919 -9.85 65.74 17.13
N SER A 920 -11.03 65.52 16.56
CA SER A 920 -12.25 65.08 17.25
C SER A 920 -12.26 63.61 17.70
N SER A 921 -11.37 63.23 18.62
CA SER A 921 -11.52 62.15 19.61
C SER A 921 -10.19 61.97 20.35
N SER A 922 -10.16 62.17 21.68
CA SER A 922 -8.97 61.96 22.52
C SER A 922 -8.55 60.48 22.66
N TYR A 923 -9.21 59.55 21.94
CA TYR A 923 -9.07 58.10 22.12
C TYR A 923 -8.05 57.44 21.17
N TRP A 924 -7.54 58.15 20.17
CA TRP A 924 -6.62 57.63 19.15
C TRP A 924 -5.20 58.21 19.23
N TYR A 925 -4.97 59.09 20.21
CA TYR A 925 -3.67 59.66 20.47
C TYR A 925 -2.67 58.54 20.82
N ASP A 926 -1.52 58.52 20.17
CA ASP A 926 -0.50 57.44 20.25
C ASP A 926 -1.02 56.02 19.90
N GLN A 927 -2.10 55.92 19.12
CA GLN A 927 -2.66 54.65 18.63
C GLN A 927 -2.66 54.59 17.09
N ASP A 928 -1.78 55.36 16.45
CA ASP A 928 -1.51 55.25 15.01
C ASP A 928 -0.88 53.89 14.66
N PHE A 929 -0.80 53.59 13.37
CA PHE A 929 -0.34 52.27 12.90
C PHE A 929 1.08 51.95 13.38
N ASN A 930 1.98 52.94 13.37
CA ASN A 930 3.37 52.74 13.80
C ASN A 930 3.44 52.48 15.30
N ALA A 931 2.70 53.27 16.10
CA ALA A 931 2.60 53.07 17.55
C ALA A 931 2.05 51.67 17.90
N ARG A 932 0.96 51.24 17.24
CA ARG A 932 0.35 49.93 17.48
C ARG A 932 1.23 48.77 17.04
N TYR A 933 1.93 48.90 15.92
CA TYR A 933 2.92 47.93 15.48
C TYR A 933 4.02 47.75 16.55
N ILE A 934 4.55 48.86 17.07
CA ILE A 934 5.62 48.86 18.08
C ILE A 934 5.12 48.30 19.42
N GLU A 935 3.96 48.75 19.89
CA GLU A 935 3.36 48.32 21.17
C GLU A 935 3.12 46.81 21.22
N ASN A 936 2.67 46.22 20.10
CA ASN A 936 2.41 44.78 20.00
C ASN A 936 3.66 43.94 19.65
N GLY A 937 4.82 44.58 19.48
CA GLY A 937 6.05 43.89 19.11
C GLY A 937 6.04 43.33 17.68
N GLY A 938 5.18 43.84 16.80
CA GLY A 938 5.04 43.42 15.40
C GLY A 938 3.66 42.84 15.07
N LEU A 939 3.60 41.99 14.04
CA LEU A 939 2.37 41.43 13.45
C LEU A 939 2.30 39.90 13.57
N GLY A 940 2.78 39.34 14.67
CA GLY A 940 2.83 37.90 14.87
C GLY A 940 3.98 37.25 14.08
N SER A 941 3.69 36.17 13.36
CA SER A 941 4.61 35.41 12.49
C SER A 941 4.10 35.31 11.04
N PRO A 942 3.85 36.44 10.35
CA PRO A 942 3.18 36.44 9.06
C PRO A 942 4.06 35.89 7.95
N ASP A 943 3.42 35.39 6.89
CA ASP A 943 3.98 35.20 5.55
C ASP A 943 3.42 36.27 4.57
N ILE A 944 2.22 36.79 4.85
CA ILE A 944 1.54 37.87 4.14
C ILE A 944 1.08 38.93 5.15
N VAL A 945 1.32 40.21 4.85
CA VAL A 945 0.82 41.35 5.63
C VAL A 945 -0.08 42.22 4.76
N LEU A 946 -1.30 42.46 5.23
CA LEU A 946 -2.24 43.41 4.64
C LEU A 946 -2.16 44.75 5.39
N ILE A 947 -1.91 45.84 4.68
CA ILE A 947 -1.94 47.21 5.22
C ILE A 947 -3.15 47.91 4.63
N ASN A 948 -4.07 48.32 5.50
CA ASN A 948 -5.30 48.99 5.09
C ASN A 948 -5.57 50.22 5.97
N GLY A 949 -5.01 51.37 5.56
CA GLY A 949 -5.12 52.64 6.27
C GLY A 949 -4.91 53.85 5.36
N GLY A 950 -5.27 55.04 5.85
CA GLY A 950 -5.16 56.30 5.10
C GLY A 950 -6.48 57.06 4.98
N ALA A 951 -7.61 56.35 5.06
CA ALA A 951 -8.94 56.99 5.01
C ALA A 951 -9.13 57.98 6.17
N ASN A 952 -8.62 57.64 7.35
CA ASN A 952 -8.68 58.51 8.54
C ASN A 952 -7.64 59.63 8.51
N ASP A 953 -6.47 59.43 7.90
CA ASP A 953 -5.49 60.49 7.66
C ASP A 953 -6.12 61.63 6.85
N TRP A 954 -6.88 61.25 5.81
CA TRP A 954 -7.71 62.15 5.02
C TRP A 954 -8.88 62.75 5.83
N ALA A 955 -9.68 61.92 6.52
CA ALA A 955 -10.91 62.36 7.18
C ALA A 955 -10.68 63.29 8.39
N HIS A 956 -9.53 63.17 9.06
CA HIS A 956 -9.22 63.90 10.29
C HIS A 956 -8.18 65.01 10.11
N ASN A 957 -7.92 65.43 8.87
CA ASN A 957 -7.09 66.59 8.54
C ASN A 957 -5.65 66.45 9.09
N CYS A 958 -5.04 65.27 8.92
CA CYS A 958 -3.60 65.09 9.15
C CYS A 958 -2.85 66.00 8.16
N TYR A 959 -2.39 67.16 8.66
CA TYR A 959 -2.20 68.38 7.86
C TYR A 959 -1.27 68.27 6.64
N TYR A 960 -0.37 67.28 6.58
CA TYR A 960 0.68 67.22 5.55
C TYR A 960 0.89 65.81 4.99
N MET A 961 0.93 65.74 3.65
CA MET A 961 1.31 64.55 2.89
C MET A 961 2.82 64.30 3.00
N LEU A 962 3.64 65.32 2.76
CA LEU A 962 5.08 65.37 3.03
C LEU A 962 5.57 66.82 3.03
N GLY A 963 6.39 67.21 4.02
CA GLY A 963 6.90 68.58 4.13
C GLY A 963 5.76 69.61 4.22
N ASN A 964 5.73 70.59 3.31
CA ASN A 964 4.68 71.62 3.26
C ASN A 964 3.51 71.26 2.32
N VAL A 965 3.55 70.09 1.68
CA VAL A 965 2.44 69.60 0.86
C VAL A 965 1.31 69.18 1.78
N LYS A 966 0.15 69.83 1.65
CA LYS A 966 -1.02 69.52 2.47
C LYS A 966 -1.76 68.28 1.97
N LEU A 967 -2.34 67.54 2.90
CA LEU A 967 -3.33 66.51 2.62
C LEU A 967 -4.69 67.20 2.48
N GLU A 968 -5.07 67.64 1.28
CA GLU A 968 -6.28 68.47 1.08
C GLU A 968 -7.55 67.63 0.83
N ARG A 969 -8.66 68.05 1.46
CA ARG A 969 -10.00 67.42 1.33
C ARG A 969 -10.72 67.78 0.02
N TYR A 970 -10.36 68.90 -0.62
CA TYR A 970 -10.96 69.40 -1.85
C TYR A 970 -9.85 69.94 -2.77
N PRO A 971 -9.61 69.36 -3.95
CA PRO A 971 -8.57 69.85 -4.84
C PRO A 971 -8.94 71.25 -5.33
N SER A 972 -8.09 72.24 -5.04
CA SER A 972 -8.22 73.62 -5.57
C SER A 972 -7.92 73.75 -7.07
N GLY A 973 -7.85 72.63 -7.79
CA GLY A 973 -7.55 72.57 -9.23
C GLY A 973 -6.08 72.37 -9.59
N THR A 974 -5.20 72.09 -8.62
CA THR A 974 -3.79 71.75 -8.88
C THR A 974 -3.38 70.54 -8.03
N PRO A 975 -3.05 69.37 -8.62
CA PRO A 975 -2.53 68.21 -7.90
C PRO A 975 -1.12 68.54 -7.39
N HIS A 976 -0.83 68.22 -6.14
CA HIS A 976 0.44 68.56 -5.50
C HIS A 976 1.00 67.37 -4.73
N ARG A 977 0.97 66.14 -5.27
CA ARG A 977 1.77 65.09 -4.63
C ARG A 977 3.23 65.55 -4.45
N PRO A 978 3.93 65.07 -3.40
CA PRO A 978 5.34 65.35 -3.23
C PRO A 978 6.12 64.92 -4.48
N GLY A 979 6.98 65.80 -4.99
CA GLY A 979 7.82 65.48 -6.14
C GLY A 979 8.80 64.36 -5.81
N ASP A 980 9.23 63.61 -6.84
CA ASP A 980 10.09 62.42 -6.69
C ASP A 980 11.36 62.68 -5.86
N ALA A 981 11.94 63.88 -5.97
CA ALA A 981 13.11 64.26 -5.18
C ALA A 981 12.84 64.29 -3.66
N ALA A 982 11.64 64.69 -3.25
CA ALA A 982 11.22 64.69 -1.84
C ALA A 982 10.92 63.26 -1.36
N MET A 983 10.26 62.46 -2.19
CA MET A 983 10.02 61.03 -1.91
C MET A 983 11.34 60.27 -1.74
N ASN A 984 12.27 60.45 -2.69
CA ASN A 984 13.60 59.83 -2.66
C ASN A 984 14.44 60.23 -1.45
N ALA A 985 14.25 61.45 -0.92
CA ALA A 985 14.91 61.86 0.31
C ALA A 985 14.40 61.08 1.53
N VAL A 986 13.10 60.81 1.62
CA VAL A 986 12.52 59.96 2.68
C VAL A 986 13.02 58.52 2.54
N TYR A 987 13.01 57.96 1.33
CA TYR A 987 13.52 56.62 1.08
C TYR A 987 15.01 56.48 1.43
N ALA A 988 15.86 57.44 1.04
CA ALA A 988 17.29 57.40 1.37
C ALA A 988 17.56 57.33 2.88
N VAL A 989 16.73 58.00 3.69
CA VAL A 989 16.82 57.94 5.16
C VAL A 989 16.33 56.58 5.68
N ALA A 990 15.22 56.06 5.15
CA ALA A 990 14.69 54.75 5.54
C ALA A 990 15.59 53.58 5.11
N ASP A 991 16.20 53.66 3.93
CA ASP A 991 17.09 52.64 3.37
C ASP A 991 18.41 52.56 4.14
N ALA A 992 18.85 53.67 4.75
CA ALA A 992 20.02 53.70 5.62
C ALA A 992 19.82 52.91 6.95
N CYS A 993 18.57 52.68 7.38
CA CYS A 993 18.29 51.85 8.56
C CYS A 993 18.55 50.37 8.25
N GLN A 994 19.42 49.72 9.03
CA GLN A 994 19.75 48.31 8.93
C GLN A 994 19.12 47.45 10.03
N THR A 995 18.65 48.08 11.11
CA THR A 995 18.03 47.40 12.24
C THR A 995 16.62 47.92 12.51
N LEU A 996 15.78 47.06 13.11
CA LEU A 996 14.42 47.43 13.50
C LEU A 996 14.41 48.62 14.48
N ASP A 997 15.39 48.70 15.39
CA ASP A 997 15.47 49.80 16.36
C ASP A 997 15.85 51.14 15.72
N GLU A 998 16.64 51.14 14.64
CA GLU A 998 16.85 52.35 13.83
C GLU A 998 15.57 52.78 13.12
N ALA A 999 14.83 51.82 12.53
CA ALA A 999 13.58 52.12 11.83
C ALA A 999 12.47 52.65 12.76
N LYS A 1000 12.39 52.17 14.01
CA LYS A 1000 11.47 52.71 15.03
C LYS A 1000 11.65 54.21 15.29
N ASN A 1001 12.86 54.74 15.05
CA ASN A 1001 13.21 56.15 15.23
C ASN A 1001 13.01 57.02 13.98
N LEU A 1002 12.55 56.44 12.85
CA LEU A 1002 12.22 57.23 11.66
C LEU A 1002 11.08 58.22 11.94
N PRO A 1003 11.05 59.36 11.24
CA PRO A 1003 9.93 60.30 11.29
C PRO A 1003 8.60 59.62 10.90
N ASP A 1004 7.51 60.07 11.52
CA ASP A 1004 6.13 59.62 11.26
C ASP A 1004 5.12 60.79 11.37
N GLY A 1005 5.61 62.03 11.22
CA GLY A 1005 4.82 63.25 11.37
C GLY A 1005 4.03 63.65 10.14
N THR A 1006 4.33 63.06 8.98
CA THR A 1006 3.58 63.22 7.73
C THR A 1006 3.16 61.86 7.18
N PHE A 1007 2.17 61.86 6.27
CA PHE A 1007 1.61 60.63 5.71
C PHE A 1007 2.67 59.73 5.06
N VAL A 1008 3.54 60.31 4.20
CA VAL A 1008 4.61 59.58 3.52
C VAL A 1008 5.61 59.01 4.53
N GLU A 1009 6.07 59.83 5.48
CA GLU A 1009 7.05 59.39 6.48
C GLU A 1009 6.51 58.22 7.32
N ALA A 1010 5.25 58.31 7.76
CA ALA A 1010 4.61 57.29 8.58
C ALA A 1010 4.40 55.97 7.83
N TYR A 1011 3.98 56.02 6.56
CA TYR A 1011 3.82 54.82 5.73
C TYR A 1011 5.16 54.15 5.41
N VAL A 1012 6.17 54.95 5.02
CA VAL A 1012 7.53 54.45 4.74
C VAL A 1012 8.14 53.81 5.99
N LYS A 1013 7.97 54.45 7.17
CA LYS A 1013 8.39 53.88 8.45
C LYS A 1013 7.74 52.52 8.71
N LEU A 1014 6.42 52.40 8.52
CA LEU A 1014 5.70 51.14 8.75
C LEU A 1014 6.20 50.01 7.84
N VAL A 1015 6.27 50.25 6.52
CA VAL A 1015 6.73 49.26 5.55
C VAL A 1015 8.20 48.87 5.79
N LYS A 1016 9.04 49.83 6.16
CA LYS A 1016 10.45 49.57 6.52
C LYS A 1016 10.58 48.73 7.80
N MET A 1017 9.80 49.03 8.84
CA MET A 1017 9.79 48.22 10.08
C MET A 1017 9.34 46.79 9.78
N ILE A 1018 8.26 46.61 9.00
CA ILE A 1018 7.79 45.28 8.60
C ILE A 1018 8.87 44.53 7.81
N SER A 1019 9.50 45.19 6.84
CA SER A 1019 10.51 44.56 5.97
C SER A 1019 11.79 44.18 6.72
N LEU A 1020 12.19 44.95 7.74
CA LEU A 1020 13.34 44.61 8.60
C LEU A 1020 13.02 43.51 9.61
N GLN A 1021 11.82 43.53 10.18
CA GLN A 1021 11.40 42.52 11.16
C GLN A 1021 11.03 41.19 10.48
N TYR A 1022 10.51 41.25 9.26
CA TYR A 1022 10.01 40.10 8.49
C TYR A 1022 10.51 40.13 7.05
N PRO A 1023 11.78 39.79 6.79
CA PRO A 1023 12.42 39.94 5.47
C PRO A 1023 11.83 39.03 4.36
N HIS A 1024 11.08 37.99 4.74
CA HIS A 1024 10.45 37.03 3.82
C HIS A 1024 8.98 37.33 3.53
N VAL A 1025 8.40 38.35 4.18
CA VAL A 1025 6.96 38.62 4.10
C VAL A 1025 6.60 39.42 2.87
N LYS A 1026 5.48 39.03 2.25
CA LYS A 1026 4.81 39.78 1.18
C LYS A 1026 3.86 40.81 1.78
N ILE A 1027 4.03 42.08 1.41
CA ILE A 1027 3.24 43.20 1.92
C ILE A 1027 2.27 43.66 0.85
N VAL A 1028 0.98 43.71 1.18
CA VAL A 1028 -0.09 44.22 0.32
C VAL A 1028 -0.62 45.53 0.89
N VAL A 1029 -0.42 46.63 0.17
CA VAL A 1029 -1.00 47.94 0.49
C VAL A 1029 -2.35 48.07 -0.22
N ILE A 1030 -3.42 48.24 0.53
CA ILE A 1030 -4.77 48.40 -0.04
C ILE A 1030 -5.07 49.89 -0.15
N ILE A 1031 -5.23 50.38 -1.37
CA ILE A 1031 -5.51 51.80 -1.66
C ILE A 1031 -7.02 51.98 -1.83
N HIS A 1032 -7.60 52.91 -1.06
CA HIS A 1032 -9.04 53.22 -1.10
C HIS A 1032 -9.38 54.36 -2.06
N ASP A 1033 -10.58 54.30 -2.63
CA ASP A 1033 -11.16 55.30 -3.54
C ASP A 1033 -11.59 56.61 -2.81
N THR A 1034 -11.69 56.61 -1.48
CA THR A 1034 -11.93 57.85 -0.71
C THR A 1034 -10.69 58.76 -0.65
N LEU A 1035 -9.54 58.29 -1.13
CA LEU A 1035 -8.28 59.02 -1.15
C LEU A 1035 -8.15 59.82 -2.46
N THR A 1036 -7.52 60.99 -2.40
CA THR A 1036 -7.27 61.80 -3.60
C THR A 1036 -6.28 61.09 -4.54
N PRO A 1037 -6.29 61.36 -5.87
CA PRO A 1037 -5.28 60.82 -6.80
C PRO A 1037 -3.83 61.06 -6.35
N ASP A 1038 -3.55 62.17 -5.64
CA ASP A 1038 -2.22 62.44 -5.07
C ASP A 1038 -1.80 61.44 -3.97
N VAL A 1039 -2.75 60.91 -3.19
CA VAL A 1039 -2.49 59.88 -2.15
C VAL A 1039 -2.36 58.50 -2.77
N GLU A 1040 -3.18 58.20 -3.77
CA GLU A 1040 -3.09 56.98 -4.59
C GLU A 1040 -1.70 56.89 -5.22
N GLU A 1041 -1.25 57.93 -5.93
CA GLU A 1041 0.06 57.95 -6.59
C GLU A 1041 1.20 57.81 -5.58
N VAL A 1042 1.07 58.40 -4.38
CA VAL A 1042 2.05 58.23 -3.30
C VAL A 1042 2.11 56.79 -2.78
N LEU A 1043 0.97 56.13 -2.55
CA LEU A 1043 0.95 54.76 -2.03
C LEU A 1043 1.46 53.76 -3.08
N LEU A 1044 1.14 53.98 -4.36
CA LEU A 1044 1.73 53.23 -5.47
C LEU A 1044 3.26 53.38 -5.48
N HIS A 1045 3.76 54.62 -5.38
CA HIS A 1045 5.20 54.90 -5.37
C HIS A 1045 5.91 54.29 -4.15
N ILE A 1046 5.26 54.26 -2.97
CA ILE A 1046 5.78 53.59 -1.78
C ILE A 1046 5.82 52.07 -1.97
N ALA A 1047 4.77 51.46 -2.51
CA ALA A 1047 4.76 50.02 -2.77
C ALA A 1047 5.85 49.63 -3.78
N ASP A 1048 6.02 50.39 -4.87
CA ASP A 1048 7.01 50.14 -5.91
C ASP A 1048 8.47 50.27 -5.42
N HIS A 1049 8.72 51.05 -4.36
CA HIS A 1049 10.06 51.21 -3.78
C HIS A 1049 10.54 49.93 -3.06
N TYR A 1050 9.63 49.14 -2.48
CA TYR A 1050 9.98 47.95 -1.68
C TYR A 1050 9.71 46.66 -2.46
N SER A 1051 10.74 45.86 -2.71
CA SER A 1051 10.65 44.64 -3.55
C SER A 1051 9.67 43.57 -3.03
N ASN A 1052 9.39 43.57 -1.73
CA ASN A 1052 8.46 42.67 -1.07
C ASN A 1052 7.05 43.26 -0.92
N CYS A 1053 6.80 44.44 -1.49
CA CYS A 1053 5.56 45.19 -1.36
C CYS A 1053 4.85 45.33 -2.72
N ARG A 1054 3.52 45.25 -2.71
CA ARG A 1054 2.66 45.54 -3.86
C ARG A 1054 1.41 46.26 -3.38
N ALA A 1055 0.83 47.09 -4.24
CA ALA A 1055 -0.43 47.75 -3.95
C ALA A 1055 -1.59 47.10 -4.72
N VAL A 1056 -2.78 47.14 -4.14
CA VAL A 1056 -4.05 46.85 -4.81
C VAL A 1056 -4.87 48.13 -4.79
N ASP A 1057 -5.08 48.71 -5.97
CA ASP A 1057 -5.82 49.95 -6.11
C ASP A 1057 -7.30 49.70 -6.38
N LEU A 1058 -8.15 50.07 -5.42
CA LEU A 1058 -9.59 49.95 -5.52
C LEU A 1058 -10.25 51.04 -6.39
N TYR A 1059 -9.53 52.12 -6.72
CA TYR A 1059 -9.98 53.24 -7.56
C TYR A 1059 -10.09 52.85 -9.05
N ALA A 1060 -9.09 52.15 -9.60
CA ALA A 1060 -8.94 51.90 -11.04
C ALA A 1060 -10.02 51.04 -11.75
N VAL A 1061 -10.98 50.43 -11.05
CA VAL A 1061 -11.91 49.43 -11.64
C VAL A 1061 -13.37 49.87 -11.73
N ASN A 1062 -13.68 51.15 -11.49
CA ASN A 1062 -15.06 51.65 -11.53
C ASN A 1062 -16.02 50.88 -10.58
N GLY A 1063 -15.51 50.22 -9.53
CA GLY A 1063 -16.32 49.45 -8.57
C GLY A 1063 -17.09 50.32 -7.57
N PHE A 1064 -16.83 51.62 -7.58
CA PHE A 1064 -17.38 52.66 -6.71
C PHE A 1064 -18.00 53.78 -7.56
N ASN A 1065 -18.92 54.57 -7.02
CA ASN A 1065 -19.70 55.52 -7.82
C ASN A 1065 -18.85 56.71 -8.30
N ASP A 1066 -18.97 57.06 -9.58
CA ASP A 1066 -18.20 58.14 -10.23
C ASP A 1066 -18.88 59.51 -10.10
N LEU A 1067 -19.65 59.74 -9.02
CA LEU A 1067 -20.43 60.97 -8.87
C LEU A 1067 -19.54 62.22 -8.77
N GLY A 1068 -18.26 62.03 -8.45
CA GLY A 1068 -17.32 63.11 -8.16
C GLY A 1068 -17.79 63.97 -6.99
N TRP A 1069 -16.92 64.84 -6.47
CA TRP A 1069 -17.29 65.80 -5.44
C TRP A 1069 -18.08 66.99 -6.03
N ASN A 1070 -19.18 66.71 -6.73
CA ASN A 1070 -20.09 67.72 -7.27
C ASN A 1070 -20.94 68.30 -6.12
N PHE A 1071 -20.81 69.61 -5.89
CA PHE A 1071 -21.52 70.35 -4.85
C PHE A 1071 -23.04 70.22 -4.94
N GLU A 1072 -23.57 70.10 -6.16
CA GLU A 1072 -25.00 69.93 -6.41
C GLU A 1072 -25.49 68.58 -5.88
N TYR A 1073 -24.67 67.54 -6.05
CA TYR A 1073 -24.97 66.21 -5.55
C TYR A 1073 -24.84 66.08 -4.03
N ILE A 1074 -23.80 66.68 -3.45
CA ILE A 1074 -23.58 66.70 -2.01
C ILE A 1074 -24.70 67.47 -1.28
N SER A 1075 -25.17 68.58 -1.87
CA SER A 1075 -26.26 69.39 -1.31
C SER A 1075 -27.62 68.67 -1.29
N GLN A 1076 -27.76 67.60 -2.08
CA GLN A 1076 -28.95 66.75 -2.15
C GLN A 1076 -28.82 65.47 -1.30
N GLY A 1077 -27.73 65.35 -0.52
CA GLY A 1077 -27.50 64.21 0.37
C GLY A 1077 -26.73 63.04 -0.25
N TYR A 1078 -26.19 63.18 -1.47
CA TYR A 1078 -25.42 62.14 -2.13
C TYR A 1078 -23.97 62.07 -1.60
N GLN A 1079 -23.46 60.86 -1.39
CA GLN A 1079 -22.07 60.63 -1.01
C GLN A 1079 -21.24 60.12 -2.20
N PRO A 1080 -20.21 60.89 -2.63
CA PRO A 1080 -19.26 60.45 -3.65
C PRO A 1080 -18.46 59.23 -3.17
N ASN A 1081 -18.00 58.39 -4.11
CA ASN A 1081 -16.99 57.36 -3.89
C ASN A 1081 -17.40 56.21 -2.92
N MET A 1082 -18.69 55.82 -2.94
CA MET A 1082 -19.17 54.58 -2.28
C MET A 1082 -19.13 53.38 -3.24
N PRO A 1083 -18.97 52.13 -2.76
CA PRO A 1083 -19.05 50.95 -3.64
C PRO A 1083 -20.34 51.01 -4.46
N LYS A 1084 -20.30 50.83 -5.79
CA LYS A 1084 -21.50 50.85 -6.65
C LYS A 1084 -22.53 49.81 -6.18
N HIS A 1085 -22.04 48.74 -5.54
CA HIS A 1085 -22.83 47.67 -4.94
C HIS A 1085 -23.61 48.08 -3.67
N ASP A 1086 -23.27 49.20 -3.06
CA ASP A 1086 -23.91 49.76 -1.85
C ASP A 1086 -24.92 50.87 -2.17
N PHE A 1087 -25.08 51.19 -3.47
CA PHE A 1087 -26.06 52.14 -4.02
C PHE A 1087 -27.37 51.46 -4.43
N ASP A 1088 -28.52 52.02 -4.03
CA ASP A 1088 -29.84 51.62 -4.54
C ASP A 1088 -30.49 52.74 -5.36
N TRP A 1089 -30.30 52.68 -6.67
CA TRP A 1089 -30.88 53.62 -7.63
C TRP A 1089 -32.43 53.64 -7.64
N SER A 1090 -33.09 52.61 -7.10
CA SER A 1090 -34.56 52.51 -7.09
C SER A 1090 -35.23 53.34 -5.99
N ASN A 1091 -34.47 53.72 -4.95
CA ASN A 1091 -34.99 54.44 -3.78
C ASN A 1091 -35.01 55.99 -3.97
N ILE A 1092 -34.48 56.48 -5.10
CA ILE A 1092 -34.43 57.91 -5.50
C ILE A 1092 -35.81 58.59 -5.50
N TYR A 1093 -36.86 57.88 -5.89
CA TYR A 1093 -38.17 58.48 -6.15
C TYR A 1093 -39.10 58.48 -4.93
N THR A 1094 -38.72 57.82 -3.84
CA THR A 1094 -39.60 57.54 -2.70
C THR A 1094 -39.16 58.16 -1.37
N THR A 1095 -37.86 58.22 -1.08
CA THR A 1095 -37.36 58.68 0.23
C THR A 1095 -36.31 59.79 0.16
N GLY A 1096 -35.70 60.00 -1.02
CA GLY A 1096 -34.56 60.92 -1.17
C GLY A 1096 -33.23 60.37 -0.61
N ASP A 1097 -33.20 59.12 -0.14
CA ASP A 1097 -31.98 58.44 0.34
C ASP A 1097 -31.54 57.37 -0.67
N LEU A 1098 -30.26 57.44 -1.09
CA LEU A 1098 -29.67 56.55 -2.09
C LEU A 1098 -28.96 55.32 -1.51
N ARG A 1099 -28.89 55.22 -0.18
CA ARG A 1099 -28.10 54.21 0.51
C ARG A 1099 -28.92 52.95 0.82
N ARG A 1100 -28.32 51.78 0.63
CA ARG A 1100 -28.80 50.51 1.22
C ARG A 1100 -28.55 50.44 2.73
N ASN A 1101 -27.47 51.08 3.19
CA ASN A 1101 -27.01 51.12 4.58
C ASN A 1101 -26.52 52.55 4.93
N SER A 1102 -26.87 53.05 6.10
CA SER A 1102 -26.61 54.44 6.52
C SER A 1102 -25.15 54.71 6.93
N SER A 1103 -24.25 53.73 6.85
CA SER A 1103 -22.87 53.84 7.32
C SER A 1103 -21.88 54.02 6.17
N ASP A 1104 -20.96 54.97 6.32
CA ASP A 1104 -19.91 55.30 5.34
C ASP A 1104 -18.79 54.22 5.31
N HIS A 1105 -19.14 52.95 5.53
CA HIS A 1105 -18.26 51.79 5.70
C HIS A 1105 -18.71 50.63 4.79
N TYR A 1106 -17.81 49.70 4.48
CA TYR A 1106 -18.08 48.58 3.56
C TYR A 1106 -19.26 47.69 3.96
N SER A 1107 -20.12 47.37 2.99
CA SER A 1107 -21.06 46.25 3.11
C SER A 1107 -20.37 44.90 2.92
N ALA A 1108 -21.09 43.81 3.22
CA ALA A 1108 -20.63 42.45 2.92
C ALA A 1108 -20.33 42.23 1.42
N THR A 1109 -21.00 42.96 0.52
CA THR A 1109 -20.74 42.87 -0.93
C THR A 1109 -19.43 43.56 -1.29
N ALA A 1110 -19.17 44.74 -0.74
CA ALA A 1110 -17.92 45.47 -0.95
C ALA A 1110 -16.72 44.68 -0.39
N MET A 1111 -16.87 44.07 0.80
CA MET A 1111 -15.86 43.20 1.38
C MET A 1111 -15.50 42.03 0.46
N ARG A 1112 -16.47 41.41 -0.20
CA ARG A 1112 -16.22 40.30 -1.14
C ARG A 1112 -15.46 40.76 -2.36
N PHE A 1113 -15.89 41.88 -2.95
CA PHE A 1113 -15.19 42.49 -4.10
C PHE A 1113 -13.71 42.75 -3.81
N ILE A 1114 -13.39 43.26 -2.61
CA ILE A 1114 -12.01 43.56 -2.21
C ILE A 1114 -11.19 42.26 -2.12
N ALA A 1115 -11.73 41.21 -1.49
CA ALA A 1115 -11.05 39.92 -1.40
C ALA A 1115 -10.76 39.32 -2.78
N GLU A 1116 -11.76 39.35 -3.67
CA GLU A 1116 -11.65 38.87 -5.05
C GLU A 1116 -10.59 39.64 -5.83
N LYS A 1117 -10.58 40.97 -5.71
CA LYS A 1117 -9.64 41.82 -6.42
C LYS A 1117 -8.20 41.58 -5.96
N ILE A 1118 -7.97 41.49 -4.65
CA ILE A 1118 -6.64 41.16 -4.10
C ILE A 1118 -6.17 39.81 -4.66
N TYR A 1119 -7.02 38.79 -4.63
CA TYR A 1119 -6.65 37.45 -5.12
C TYR A 1119 -6.44 37.42 -6.65
N ASN A 1120 -7.28 38.10 -7.43
CA ASN A 1120 -7.16 38.11 -8.88
C ASN A 1120 -5.88 38.80 -9.37
N GLU A 1121 -5.44 39.85 -8.69
CA GLU A 1121 -4.24 40.59 -9.08
C GLU A 1121 -2.96 39.99 -8.50
N LEU A 1122 -3.02 39.51 -7.26
CA LEU A 1122 -1.84 39.13 -6.50
C LEU A 1122 -1.80 37.65 -6.09
N GLY A 1123 -2.86 36.86 -6.30
CA GLY A 1123 -3.00 35.49 -5.79
C GLY A 1123 -1.81 34.58 -6.12
N SER A 1124 -1.38 34.54 -7.38
CA SER A 1124 -0.19 33.77 -7.77
C SER A 1124 1.09 34.25 -7.09
N TRP A 1125 1.26 35.56 -6.89
CA TRP A 1125 2.40 36.10 -6.16
C TRP A 1125 2.30 35.78 -4.67
N LEU A 1126 1.12 35.86 -4.06
CA LEU A 1126 0.91 35.54 -2.65
C LEU A 1126 1.20 34.07 -2.36
N GLU A 1127 0.83 33.17 -3.28
CA GLU A 1127 0.99 31.71 -3.15
C GLU A 1127 2.37 31.17 -3.57
N ASP A 1128 3.24 32.02 -4.11
CA ASP A 1128 4.58 31.61 -4.54
C ASP A 1128 5.54 31.36 -3.34
N TYR A 1129 5.84 30.10 -3.06
CA TYR A 1129 6.76 29.69 -1.98
C TYR A 1129 8.25 29.95 -2.30
N SER A 1130 8.61 30.24 -3.55
CA SER A 1130 10.02 30.47 -3.96
C SER A 1130 10.61 31.77 -3.40
N TYR A 1131 9.74 32.73 -3.07
CA TYR A 1131 10.11 33.99 -2.43
C TYR A 1131 10.76 33.79 -1.05
N ASN A 1132 10.46 32.66 -0.36
CA ASN A 1132 10.96 32.38 0.99
C ASN A 1132 12.38 31.75 1.01
N GLU A 1133 12.93 31.31 -0.13
CA GLU A 1133 14.17 30.51 -0.15
C GLU A 1133 15.39 31.25 -0.72
N SER A 1134 15.24 32.43 -1.33
CA SER A 1134 16.38 33.12 -1.96
C SER A 1134 16.48 34.59 -1.56
N GLY A 1135 17.23 34.86 -0.48
CA GLY A 1135 17.65 36.20 -0.08
C GLY A 1135 18.64 36.89 -1.04
N ASN A 1136 18.64 36.56 -2.33
CA ASN A 1136 19.41 37.24 -3.36
C ASN A 1136 18.94 36.84 -4.76
N GLY A 1137 18.08 37.65 -5.37
CA GLY A 1137 17.66 37.48 -6.76
C GLY A 1137 17.21 38.81 -7.34
N SER A 1138 18.04 39.42 -8.18
CA SER A 1138 17.63 40.54 -9.01
C SER A 1138 16.55 40.06 -9.98
N ILE A 1139 15.31 40.54 -9.84
CA ILE A 1139 14.28 40.36 -10.85
C ILE A 1139 14.43 41.49 -11.87
N SER A 1140 15.01 41.16 -13.02
CA SER A 1140 14.95 41.98 -14.22
C SER A 1140 13.58 41.84 -14.89
N ASN A 1141 12.93 42.99 -15.12
CA ASN A 1141 11.88 43.25 -16.11
C ASN A 1141 10.85 42.14 -16.37
N PHE A 1142 9.66 42.29 -15.77
CA PHE A 1142 8.42 41.90 -16.43
C PHE A 1142 7.67 43.17 -16.84
N ASP A 1143 7.48 43.31 -18.15
CA ASP A 1143 6.79 44.41 -18.81
C ASP A 1143 5.35 44.54 -18.30
N ASN A 1144 5.03 45.73 -17.80
CA ASN A 1144 3.67 46.26 -17.75
C ASN A 1144 3.14 46.38 -19.18
N ASN A 1145 2.55 45.32 -19.70
CA ASN A 1145 1.68 45.37 -20.87
C ASN A 1145 0.29 44.90 -20.47
N ASN A 1146 -0.53 45.85 -20.00
CA ASN A 1146 -1.95 45.91 -20.30
C ASN A 1146 -2.40 47.37 -20.15
N GLY A 1147 -1.97 48.18 -21.11
CA GLY A 1147 -2.64 49.44 -21.40
C GLY A 1147 -3.95 49.15 -22.13
N ALA A 1148 -5.07 49.26 -21.42
CA ALA A 1148 -6.37 49.69 -21.93
C ALA A 1148 -7.29 49.89 -20.71
N TRP A 1149 -7.46 51.16 -20.32
CA TRP A 1149 -8.48 51.64 -19.38
C TRP A 1149 -9.87 51.62 -20.05
#